data_AF-A0A3M6Z343-F1
#
_entry.id   AF-A0A3M6Z343-F1
#
_cell.length_a   1.000
_cell.length_b   1.000
_cell.length_c   1.000
_cell.angle_alpha   90.00
_cell.angle_beta   90.00
_cell.angle_gamma   90.00
#
_symmetry.space_group_name_H-M   'P 1'
#
loop_
_entity.id
_entity.type
_entity.pdbx_description
1 polymer ?
#
loop_
_entity_poly.entity_id
_entity_poly.type
_entity_poly.pdbx_seq_one_letter_code
_entity_poly.pdbx_strand_id
1 'polypeptide(L)'
;CYNFGIGWLLHSQSHHKRLLAWAKKSKIFENPETGDNPRPFLYKFLKQEMESHIPKDYKFEEAPIEYNTWLLFRRVVDLILMSDFTSYCLFAIACGGRPEGEKLPMTIARWVGGILLIIFNLWVKLDAHRVVKDFAWYWGDFFYLIDQDLTFDGVFELAPHPMYSVGYAGYYGISMMAASYKVLLISIVAHAAQLIFLVIVENPHIEKTYNAPPPLPKREEIPQQHHQMERPQYQSRLTSAANVNEVPPLSSNKAPSPVHNLIGLQNVDLHRITDVSVIVMQLYMYTVAFLTPSTFTWQAFFVLSATFWRLWYSVGLGFILDRQSNKKWWTRHFVKYGEDTEEAWRQWKGIYHFSMTMCYTSFVCAAWKMYGLPDDWTVGMSTLRHVIGFALIALQLWTIAEIHDSLGEFGWFFGDFFFDQAPQLNYSGIYRFLNNPERTIGLAGVWGAAIITWSKAVFLLALLSHSLTLCFIQFVERPHMQKLYQRNLREHSGVSKNLQRSLPSPIQKWTGSVDKALDESLDMLEDLIDAAGPKLANGFSTFMTDSKSIFKQFPARISITRLSPDLAGYDPQDYSLEIDTSQSGVKFSDAARSGREGEGAQVPHKHQDSHRRLVADYGAPIKVKWTAPLNHSKKDWIGLYMVGDNASRDVTKISSQGRWMATNKGAFDYAHSDDGVLVEDQRVAATQRKDGEKKDFLSGEIEFAGDKLWWTQGMFELRYHHDGKHNVMTVSQPFEIRIDRFDEDDVEVDAHGMFRGAVEQALLPVVQNCFDRDPDVAPRTADEAFGPTLEREGKYAKRVVYAVQQMFGIEFAPEVVQADGNVKHMAWRICNAKKVLAPYSMSQTKGGSTPQTPE
;
A
#
# COMPACT_ATOMS: atom_id res chain seq x y z
N CYS A 1 -8.68 -25.57 0.19
CA CYS A 1 -7.71 -25.95 1.24
C CYS A 1 -6.34 -25.32 1.02
N TYR A 2 -5.73 -25.48 -0.16
CA TYR A 2 -4.37 -24.97 -0.45
C TYR A 2 -4.26 -23.44 -0.28
N ASN A 3 -4.75 -22.65 -1.24
CA ASN A 3 -4.55 -21.19 -1.21
C ASN A 3 -5.15 -20.49 0.01
N PHE A 4 -6.47 -20.59 0.23
CA PHE A 4 -7.12 -19.88 1.34
C PHE A 4 -6.77 -20.47 2.72
N GLY A 5 -6.76 -21.80 2.86
CA GLY A 5 -6.58 -22.47 4.14
C GLY A 5 -5.15 -22.31 4.66
N ILE A 6 -4.16 -22.65 3.83
CA ILE A 6 -2.74 -22.44 4.17
C ILE A 6 -2.47 -20.94 4.30
N GLY A 7 -3.01 -20.11 3.40
CA GLY A 7 -2.87 -18.65 3.46
C GLY A 7 -3.34 -18.05 4.78
N TRP A 8 -4.49 -18.49 5.31
CA TRP A 8 -4.98 -18.04 6.61
C TRP A 8 -4.08 -18.47 7.78
N LEU A 9 -3.56 -19.71 7.74
CA LEU A 9 -2.63 -20.22 8.75
C LEU A 9 -1.32 -19.43 8.75
N LEU A 10 -0.73 -19.22 7.57
CA LEU A 10 0.50 -18.45 7.39
C LEU A 10 0.31 -16.97 7.75
N HIS A 11 -0.78 -16.33 7.30
CA HIS A 11 -1.09 -14.96 7.67
C HIS A 11 -1.21 -14.80 9.20
N SER A 12 -1.93 -15.72 9.85
CA SER A 12 -2.07 -15.74 11.31
C SER A 12 -0.74 -16.02 12.03
N GLN A 13 0.12 -16.86 11.45
CA GLN A 13 1.44 -17.15 11.98
C GLN A 13 2.37 -15.94 11.85
N SER A 14 2.39 -15.24 10.72
CA SER A 14 3.24 -14.06 10.49
C SER A 14 2.86 -12.86 11.36
N HIS A 15 1.58 -12.69 11.71
CA HIS A 15 1.10 -11.56 12.52
C HIS A 15 1.03 -11.88 14.02
N HIS A 16 0.67 -13.12 14.36
CA HIS A 16 0.32 -13.47 15.74
C HIS A 16 1.07 -14.69 16.27
N LYS A 17 2.00 -15.29 15.51
CA LYS A 17 2.68 -16.55 15.86
C LYS A 17 1.70 -17.65 16.30
N ARG A 18 0.51 -17.67 15.68
CA ARG A 18 -0.65 -18.44 16.18
C ARG A 18 -0.42 -19.95 16.19
N LEU A 19 0.27 -20.49 15.18
CA LEU A 19 0.59 -21.93 15.14
C LEU A 19 1.56 -22.29 16.26
N LEU A 20 2.53 -21.41 16.53
CA LEU A 20 3.47 -21.58 17.64
C LEU A 20 2.76 -21.50 19.00
N ALA A 21 1.83 -20.54 19.16
CA ALA A 21 1.02 -20.43 20.36
C ALA A 21 0.15 -21.69 20.58
N TRP A 22 -0.44 -22.24 19.51
CA TRP A 22 -1.19 -23.50 19.58
C TRP A 22 -0.30 -24.69 19.95
N ALA A 23 0.90 -24.79 19.39
CA ALA A 23 1.86 -25.83 19.75
C ALA A 23 2.24 -25.76 21.24
N LYS A 24 2.57 -24.56 21.74
CA LYS A 24 2.89 -24.31 23.15
C LYS A 24 1.73 -24.67 24.08
N LYS A 25 0.53 -24.17 23.77
CA LYS A 25 -0.67 -24.39 24.59
C LYS A 25 -1.15 -25.83 24.60
N SER A 26 -1.00 -26.53 23.48
CA SER A 26 -1.38 -27.95 23.38
C SER A 26 -0.33 -28.88 23.98
N LYS A 27 0.87 -28.37 24.30
CA LYS A 27 2.02 -29.14 24.80
C LYS A 27 2.35 -30.35 23.93
N ILE A 28 2.05 -30.26 22.63
CA ILE A 28 2.09 -31.40 21.69
C ILE A 28 3.49 -31.96 21.49
N PHE A 29 4.52 -31.12 21.68
CA PHE A 29 5.94 -31.47 21.56
C PHE A 29 6.61 -31.72 22.92
N GLU A 30 5.90 -31.62 24.04
CA GLU A 30 6.47 -31.90 25.36
C GLU A 30 6.57 -33.41 25.61
N ASN A 31 7.70 -33.89 26.13
CA ASN A 31 7.88 -35.33 26.40
C ASN A 31 6.82 -35.81 27.40
N PRO A 32 6.00 -36.82 27.07
CA PRO A 32 4.98 -37.37 27.96
C PRO A 32 5.50 -37.85 29.32
N GLU A 33 6.79 -38.18 29.44
CA GLU A 33 7.43 -38.57 30.70
C GLU A 33 7.47 -37.44 31.74
N THR A 34 7.33 -36.18 31.31
CA THR A 34 7.23 -35.01 32.20
C THR A 34 5.88 -34.91 32.92
N GLY A 35 4.88 -35.69 32.50
CA GLY A 35 3.52 -35.66 33.05
C GLY A 35 2.65 -34.50 32.55
N ASP A 36 3.22 -33.59 31.76
CA ASP A 36 2.58 -32.36 31.32
C ASP A 36 1.87 -32.46 29.96
N ASN A 37 2.10 -33.53 29.19
CA ASN A 37 1.50 -33.70 27.86
C ASN A 37 0.11 -34.36 27.91
N PRO A 38 -0.97 -33.68 27.46
CA PRO A 38 -2.33 -34.22 27.50
C PRO A 38 -2.60 -35.33 26.45
N ARG A 39 -1.71 -35.55 25.47
CA ARG A 39 -1.91 -36.47 24.33
C ARG A 39 -0.65 -37.31 23.99
N PRO A 40 -0.30 -38.32 24.81
CA PRO A 40 0.92 -39.11 24.62
C PRO A 40 0.99 -39.92 23.32
N PHE A 41 -0.16 -40.37 22.81
CA PHE A 41 -0.23 -41.10 21.53
C PHE A 41 0.20 -40.22 20.36
N LEU A 42 -0.29 -38.98 20.33
CA LEU A 42 0.00 -38.03 19.26
C LEU A 42 1.49 -37.65 19.25
N TYR A 43 2.08 -37.47 20.43
CA TYR A 43 3.54 -37.26 20.56
C TYR A 43 4.33 -38.41 19.92
N LYS A 44 4.02 -39.67 20.27
CA LYS A 44 4.73 -40.84 19.73
C LYS A 44 4.59 -40.96 18.22
N PHE A 45 3.39 -40.70 17.71
CA PHE A 45 3.13 -40.69 16.27
C PHE A 45 3.99 -39.64 15.55
N LEU A 46 3.97 -38.39 16.03
CA LEU A 46 4.75 -37.29 15.44
C LEU A 46 6.25 -37.53 15.53
N LYS A 47 6.73 -38.05 16.66
CA LYS A 47 8.13 -38.42 16.84
C LYS A 47 8.56 -39.45 15.79
N GLN A 48 7.83 -40.55 15.68
CA GLN A 48 8.13 -41.62 14.72
C GLN A 48 8.07 -41.11 13.28
N GLU A 49 7.05 -40.32 12.93
CA GLU A 49 6.90 -39.74 11.61
C GLU A 49 8.10 -38.83 11.27
N MET A 50 8.41 -37.85 12.12
CA MET A 50 9.44 -36.85 11.83
C MET A 50 10.85 -37.46 11.81
N GLU A 51 11.20 -38.34 12.75
CA GLU A 51 12.52 -38.99 12.80
C GLU A 51 12.72 -40.00 11.66
N SER A 52 11.67 -40.71 11.24
CA SER A 52 11.77 -41.64 10.10
C SER A 52 12.06 -40.93 8.78
N HIS A 53 11.59 -39.69 8.63
CA HIS A 53 11.77 -38.90 7.42
C HIS A 53 13.03 -38.03 7.42
N ILE A 54 13.61 -37.74 8.58
CA ILE A 54 14.87 -37.00 8.73
C ILE A 54 15.85 -37.89 9.51
N PRO A 55 16.45 -38.90 8.86
CA PRO A 55 17.19 -39.95 9.55
C PRO A 55 18.56 -39.51 10.09
N LYS A 56 19.04 -38.32 9.71
CA LYS A 56 20.34 -37.76 10.13
C LYS A 56 20.12 -36.39 10.76
N ASP A 57 20.80 -36.14 11.88
CA ASP A 57 20.93 -34.82 12.51
C ASP A 57 19.65 -34.17 13.06
N TYR A 58 18.54 -34.93 13.15
CA TYR A 58 17.31 -34.50 13.81
C TYR A 58 16.94 -35.43 14.96
N LYS A 59 16.66 -34.84 16.11
CA LYS A 59 16.07 -35.51 17.27
C LYS A 59 14.86 -34.70 17.71
N PHE A 60 13.73 -35.37 17.85
CA PHE A 60 12.45 -34.71 18.12
C PHE A 60 12.46 -33.88 19.41
N GLU A 61 13.13 -34.38 20.45
CA GLU A 61 13.22 -33.74 21.76
C GLU A 61 14.17 -32.54 21.82
N GLU A 62 15.24 -32.53 21.02
CA GLU A 62 16.29 -31.50 21.08
C GLU A 62 15.99 -30.32 20.15
N ALA A 63 15.05 -30.50 19.22
CA ALA A 63 14.72 -29.50 18.23
C ALA A 63 13.89 -28.33 18.80
N PRO A 64 14.15 -27.08 18.36
CA PRO A 64 13.35 -25.93 18.75
C PRO A 64 11.87 -26.12 18.41
N ILE A 65 10.99 -25.59 19.24
CA ILE A 65 9.53 -25.71 19.05
C ILE A 65 9.09 -25.08 17.73
N GLU A 66 9.74 -24.00 17.28
CA GLU A 66 9.51 -23.36 15.99
C GLU A 66 9.78 -24.34 14.83
N TYR A 67 10.87 -25.11 14.91
CA TYR A 67 11.25 -26.09 13.89
C TYR A 67 10.29 -27.28 13.85
N ASN A 68 9.94 -27.83 15.01
CA ASN A 68 8.97 -28.94 15.11
C ASN A 68 7.58 -28.52 14.64
N THR A 69 7.17 -27.28 14.95
CA THR A 69 5.90 -26.72 14.46
C THR A 69 5.92 -26.56 12.94
N TRP A 70 7.03 -26.10 12.36
CA TRP A 70 7.19 -26.00 10.91
C TRP A 70 7.16 -27.37 10.22
N LEU A 71 7.84 -28.39 10.77
CA LEU A 71 7.79 -29.76 10.23
C LEU A 71 6.37 -30.32 10.21
N LEU A 72 5.60 -30.12 11.29
CA LEU A 72 4.19 -30.50 11.34
C LEU A 72 3.36 -29.77 10.28
N PHE A 73 3.57 -28.45 10.16
CA PHE A 73 2.91 -27.64 9.13
C PHE A 73 3.24 -28.13 7.72
N ARG A 74 4.52 -28.41 7.43
CA ARG A 74 4.97 -28.97 6.15
C ARG A 74 4.22 -30.25 5.77
N ARG A 75 3.97 -31.16 6.73
CA ARG A 75 3.20 -32.38 6.48
C ARG A 75 1.75 -32.12 6.11
N VAL A 76 1.13 -31.13 6.76
CA VAL A 76 -0.22 -30.69 6.40
C VAL A 76 -0.23 -30.12 4.97
N VAL A 77 0.79 -29.33 4.60
CA VAL A 77 0.94 -28.79 3.25
C VAL A 77 1.09 -29.92 2.22
N ASP A 78 1.95 -30.91 2.47
CA ASP A 78 2.16 -32.06 1.57
C ASP A 78 0.87 -32.82 1.29
N LEU A 79 0.11 -33.11 2.35
CA LEU A 79 -1.18 -33.80 2.23
C LEU A 79 -2.16 -33.00 1.37
N ILE A 80 -2.26 -31.69 1.61
CA ILE A 80 -3.16 -30.82 0.85
C ILE A 80 -2.70 -30.71 -0.61
N LEU A 81 -1.40 -30.52 -0.87
CA LEU A 81 -0.85 -30.36 -2.20
C LEU A 81 -1.08 -31.62 -3.05
N MET A 82 -0.81 -32.81 -2.51
CA MET A 82 -1.01 -34.07 -3.23
C MET A 82 -2.49 -34.35 -3.48
N SER A 83 -3.37 -34.00 -2.53
CA SER A 83 -4.81 -34.11 -2.71
C SER A 83 -5.31 -33.16 -3.81
N ASP A 84 -4.83 -31.91 -3.82
CA ASP A 84 -5.22 -30.89 -4.80
C ASP A 84 -4.79 -31.29 -6.22
N PHE A 85 -3.53 -31.68 -6.40
CA PHE A 85 -3.02 -32.13 -7.69
C PHE A 85 -3.76 -33.37 -8.22
N THR A 86 -3.98 -34.37 -7.35
CA THR A 86 -4.69 -35.59 -7.72
C THR A 86 -6.15 -35.30 -8.11
N SER A 87 -6.83 -34.45 -7.34
CA SER A 87 -8.22 -34.05 -7.63
C SER A 87 -8.33 -33.31 -8.96
N TYR A 88 -7.38 -32.42 -9.25
CA TYR A 88 -7.33 -31.70 -10.52
C TYR A 88 -7.11 -32.64 -11.71
N CYS A 89 -6.17 -33.60 -11.60
CA CYS A 89 -5.94 -34.61 -12.64
C CYS A 89 -7.19 -35.48 -12.88
N LEU A 90 -7.85 -35.96 -11.81
CA LEU A 90 -9.10 -36.72 -11.92
C LEU A 90 -10.21 -35.89 -12.56
N PHE A 91 -10.33 -34.62 -12.21
CA PHE A 91 -11.29 -33.70 -12.81
C PHE A 91 -11.00 -33.49 -14.31
N ALA A 92 -9.74 -33.32 -14.69
CA ALA A 92 -9.34 -33.15 -16.09
C ALA A 92 -9.64 -34.41 -16.93
N ILE A 93 -9.43 -35.60 -16.36
CA ILE A 93 -9.81 -36.87 -17.01
C ILE A 93 -11.33 -36.97 -17.16
N ALA A 94 -12.08 -36.68 -16.10
CA ALA A 94 -13.55 -36.77 -16.10
C ALA A 94 -14.22 -35.75 -17.04
N CYS A 95 -13.64 -34.56 -17.18
CA CYS A 95 -14.15 -33.50 -18.04
C CYS A 95 -13.49 -33.47 -19.44
N GLY A 96 -12.56 -34.39 -19.71
CA GLY A 96 -11.83 -34.47 -20.96
C GLY A 96 -12.69 -35.05 -22.09
N GLY A 97 -12.52 -34.54 -23.31
CA GLY A 97 -13.29 -34.97 -24.46
C GLY A 97 -12.56 -34.80 -25.79
N ARG A 98 -13.16 -35.31 -26.86
CA ARG A 98 -12.70 -35.09 -28.24
C ARG A 98 -13.60 -34.02 -28.89
N PRO A 99 -13.05 -32.90 -29.37
CA PRO A 99 -13.88 -31.88 -30.03
C PRO A 99 -14.52 -32.42 -31.31
N GLU A 100 -15.79 -32.09 -31.51
CA GLU A 100 -16.54 -32.48 -32.71
C GLU A 100 -15.90 -31.85 -33.96
N GLY A 101 -15.62 -32.67 -34.99
CA GLY A 101 -15.03 -32.19 -36.25
C GLY A 101 -13.54 -31.81 -36.19
N GLU A 102 -12.82 -32.11 -35.11
CA GLU A 102 -11.37 -31.84 -35.02
C GLU A 102 -10.57 -32.67 -36.04
N LYS A 103 -9.83 -31.97 -36.92
CA LYS A 103 -8.93 -32.61 -37.88
C LYS A 103 -7.67 -33.13 -37.18
N LEU A 104 -7.12 -34.25 -37.67
CA LEU A 104 -5.92 -34.89 -37.12
C LEU A 104 -4.73 -33.93 -36.85
N PRO A 105 -4.39 -32.97 -37.75
CA PRO A 105 -3.30 -32.03 -37.48
C PRO A 105 -3.55 -31.15 -36.25
N MET A 106 -4.81 -30.75 -36.01
CA MET A 106 -5.18 -29.93 -34.85
C MET A 106 -5.08 -30.76 -33.56
N THR A 107 -5.53 -32.02 -33.60
CA THR A 107 -5.35 -32.94 -32.47
C THR A 107 -3.88 -33.12 -32.13
N ILE A 108 -3.01 -33.35 -33.12
CA ILE A 108 -1.55 -33.48 -32.92
C ILE A 108 -0.99 -32.19 -32.31
N ALA A 109 -1.29 -31.03 -32.90
CA ALA A 109 -0.80 -29.73 -32.42
C ALA A 109 -1.21 -29.48 -30.96
N ARG A 110 -2.45 -29.78 -30.61
CA ARG A 110 -3.01 -29.61 -29.25
C ARG A 110 -2.33 -30.52 -28.22
N TRP A 111 -2.12 -31.79 -28.56
CA TRP A 111 -1.43 -32.73 -27.68
C TRP A 111 0.05 -32.40 -27.52
N VAL A 112 0.74 -32.11 -28.62
CA VAL A 112 2.16 -31.72 -28.58
C VAL A 112 2.32 -30.42 -27.78
N GLY A 113 1.50 -29.41 -28.05
CA GLY A 113 1.51 -28.15 -27.30
C GLY A 113 1.25 -28.35 -25.81
N GLY A 114 0.26 -29.19 -25.45
CA GLY A 114 -0.03 -29.50 -24.06
C GLY A 114 1.10 -30.24 -23.34
N ILE A 115 1.71 -31.23 -23.98
CA ILE A 115 2.87 -31.96 -23.44
C ILE A 115 4.06 -31.03 -23.25
N LEU A 116 4.35 -30.17 -24.23
CA LEU A 116 5.43 -29.18 -24.12
C LEU A 116 5.22 -28.24 -22.93
N LEU A 117 3.99 -27.77 -22.70
CA LEU A 117 3.66 -26.94 -21.53
C LEU A 117 3.83 -27.68 -20.20
N ILE A 118 3.51 -28.97 -20.13
CA ILE A 118 3.74 -29.80 -18.93
C ILE A 118 5.24 -30.02 -18.69
N ILE A 119 6.02 -30.32 -19.73
CA ILE A 119 7.48 -30.48 -19.62
C ILE A 119 8.12 -29.18 -19.15
N PHE A 120 7.71 -28.05 -19.76
CA PHE A 120 8.17 -26.73 -19.35
C PHE A 120 7.81 -26.44 -17.89
N ASN A 121 6.60 -26.78 -17.46
CA ASN A 121 6.15 -26.63 -16.09
C ASN A 121 7.02 -27.42 -15.10
N LEU A 122 7.31 -28.68 -15.42
CA LEU A 122 8.16 -29.54 -14.61
C LEU A 122 9.58 -28.97 -14.49
N TRP A 123 10.16 -28.50 -15.60
CA TRP A 123 11.45 -27.82 -15.60
C TRP A 123 11.45 -26.59 -14.69
N VAL A 124 10.45 -25.70 -14.82
CA VAL A 124 10.29 -24.52 -13.96
C VAL A 124 10.23 -24.91 -12.48
N LYS A 125 9.46 -25.94 -12.12
CA LYS A 125 9.29 -26.37 -10.72
C LYS A 125 10.56 -26.98 -10.15
N LEU A 126 11.24 -27.84 -10.91
CA LEU A 126 12.50 -28.46 -10.49
C LEU A 126 13.63 -27.44 -10.34
N ASP A 127 13.75 -26.51 -11.28
CA ASP A 127 14.78 -25.48 -11.21
C ASP A 127 14.49 -24.46 -10.09
N ALA A 128 13.21 -24.08 -9.87
CA ALA A 128 12.85 -23.23 -8.76
C ALA A 128 13.15 -23.89 -7.40
N HIS A 129 12.84 -25.18 -7.25
CA HIS A 129 13.14 -25.95 -6.04
C HIS A 129 14.64 -26.06 -5.79
N ARG A 130 15.46 -26.19 -6.85
CA ARG A 130 16.93 -26.20 -6.75
C ARG A 130 17.47 -24.93 -6.09
N VAL A 131 16.88 -23.77 -6.39
CA VAL A 131 17.31 -22.46 -5.88
C VAL A 131 16.80 -22.22 -4.47
N VAL A 132 15.49 -22.35 -4.25
CA VAL A 132 14.81 -21.95 -3.00
C VAL A 132 14.99 -22.96 -1.87
N LYS A 133 15.22 -24.24 -2.21
CA LYS A 133 15.31 -25.38 -1.27
C LYS A 133 14.03 -25.60 -0.46
N ASP A 134 13.97 -26.71 0.27
CA ASP A 134 12.83 -27.11 1.10
C ASP A 134 12.37 -26.04 2.09
N PHE A 135 13.31 -25.32 2.70
CA PHE A 135 13.00 -24.33 3.74
C PHE A 135 12.04 -23.25 3.22
N ALA A 136 12.41 -22.56 2.14
CA ALA A 136 11.56 -21.52 1.58
C ALA A 136 10.45 -22.07 0.67
N TRP A 137 10.58 -23.29 0.11
CA TRP A 137 9.48 -23.95 -0.62
C TRP A 137 8.25 -24.22 0.26
N TYR A 138 8.45 -24.43 1.56
CA TYR A 138 7.39 -24.65 2.55
C TYR A 138 7.25 -23.48 3.54
N TRP A 139 7.58 -22.26 3.13
CA TRP A 139 7.36 -21.03 3.92
C TRP A 139 7.95 -21.09 5.34
N GLY A 140 9.15 -21.66 5.49
CA GLY A 140 9.81 -21.81 6.79
C GLY A 140 10.15 -20.48 7.48
N ASP A 141 10.34 -19.43 6.70
CA ASP A 141 10.55 -18.04 7.13
C ASP A 141 9.40 -17.46 7.97
N PHE A 142 8.19 -18.02 7.86
CA PHE A 142 7.06 -17.69 8.74
C PHE A 142 7.24 -18.21 10.18
N PHE A 143 8.15 -19.16 10.39
CA PHE A 143 8.37 -19.80 11.70
C PHE A 143 9.68 -19.35 12.34
N TYR A 144 10.76 -19.34 11.56
CA TYR A 144 12.10 -18.95 12.02
C TYR A 144 12.94 -18.49 10.82
N LEU A 145 13.99 -17.70 11.06
CA LEU A 145 14.88 -17.20 10.02
C LEU A 145 16.17 -18.02 9.99
N ILE A 146 16.70 -18.24 8.79
CA ILE A 146 18.02 -18.83 8.57
C ILE A 146 18.81 -17.85 7.72
N ASP A 147 20.05 -17.57 8.11
CA ASP A 147 21.00 -16.83 7.29
C ASP A 147 21.44 -17.72 6.13
N GLN A 148 20.74 -17.60 4.99
CA GLN A 148 21.07 -18.26 3.74
C GLN A 148 21.17 -17.24 2.62
N ASP A 149 22.35 -17.16 1.99
CA ASP A 149 22.56 -16.38 0.78
C ASP A 149 21.97 -17.11 -0.43
N LEU A 150 20.73 -16.77 -0.80
CA LEU A 150 20.07 -17.31 -1.99
C LEU A 150 20.57 -16.57 -3.24
N THR A 151 21.36 -17.26 -4.07
CA THR A 151 21.69 -16.76 -5.41
C THR A 151 20.56 -17.08 -6.38
N PHE A 152 19.72 -16.10 -6.69
CA PHE A 152 18.62 -16.25 -7.62
C PHE A 152 19.12 -16.37 -9.08
N ASP A 153 19.32 -17.60 -9.53
CA ASP A 153 19.73 -17.97 -10.90
C ASP A 153 18.66 -18.80 -11.63
N GLY A 154 18.91 -19.13 -12.90
CA GLY A 154 18.03 -20.00 -13.68
C GLY A 154 16.64 -19.39 -13.93
N VAL A 155 15.58 -20.10 -13.58
CA VAL A 155 14.19 -19.67 -13.81
C VAL A 155 13.81 -18.37 -13.07
N PHE A 156 14.55 -17.99 -12.03
CA PHE A 156 14.39 -16.70 -11.35
C PHE A 156 14.99 -15.51 -12.12
N GLU A 157 15.68 -15.75 -13.24
CA GLU A 157 16.02 -14.71 -14.22
C GLU A 157 14.90 -14.48 -15.25
N LEU A 158 13.96 -15.44 -15.37
CA LEU A 158 12.84 -15.39 -16.31
C LEU A 158 11.61 -14.67 -15.71
N ALA A 159 11.30 -14.95 -14.44
CA ALA A 159 10.14 -14.39 -13.76
C ALA A 159 10.44 -14.15 -12.26
N PRO A 160 9.78 -13.18 -11.61
CA PRO A 160 10.01 -12.85 -10.20
C PRO A 160 9.58 -13.99 -9.26
N HIS A 161 8.39 -14.54 -9.51
CA HIS A 161 7.85 -15.67 -8.77
C HIS A 161 7.54 -16.81 -9.75
N PRO A 162 8.55 -17.54 -10.22
CA PRO A 162 8.40 -18.53 -11.28
C PRO A 162 7.48 -19.67 -10.86
N MET A 163 7.43 -20.01 -9.57
CA MET A 163 6.53 -21.04 -9.03
C MET A 163 5.05 -20.67 -9.14
N TYR A 164 4.72 -19.39 -9.03
CA TYR A 164 3.35 -18.87 -9.00
C TYR A 164 2.88 -18.34 -10.35
N SER A 165 3.81 -18.03 -11.26
CA SER A 165 3.53 -17.48 -12.58
C SER A 165 3.68 -18.53 -13.70
N VAL A 166 4.84 -18.59 -14.35
CA VAL A 166 5.15 -19.53 -15.44
C VAL A 166 5.04 -21.00 -14.99
N GLY A 167 5.18 -21.26 -13.70
CA GLY A 167 4.98 -22.53 -13.02
C GLY A 167 3.52 -23.01 -12.95
N TYR A 168 2.58 -22.33 -13.60
CA TYR A 168 1.21 -22.82 -13.87
C TYR A 168 0.98 -23.23 -15.32
N ALA A 169 1.98 -23.11 -16.20
CA ALA A 169 1.87 -23.51 -17.62
C ALA A 169 1.30 -24.93 -17.81
N GLY A 170 1.62 -25.86 -16.91
CA GLY A 170 1.15 -27.25 -16.96
C GLY A 170 -0.37 -27.39 -16.81
N TYR A 171 -1.01 -26.53 -16.02
CA TYR A 171 -2.48 -26.51 -15.88
C TYR A 171 -3.15 -26.17 -17.21
N TYR A 172 -2.58 -25.20 -17.94
CA TYR A 172 -3.05 -24.84 -19.28
C TYR A 172 -2.73 -25.94 -20.30
N GLY A 173 -1.58 -26.60 -20.19
CA GLY A 173 -1.23 -27.77 -21.01
C GLY A 173 -2.23 -28.92 -20.85
N ILE A 174 -2.61 -29.24 -19.60
CA ILE A 174 -3.63 -30.24 -19.29
C ILE A 174 -5.01 -29.82 -19.83
N SER A 175 -5.40 -28.55 -19.68
CA SER A 175 -6.67 -28.05 -20.25
C SER A 175 -6.72 -28.16 -21.77
N MET A 176 -5.58 -27.93 -22.44
CA MET A 176 -5.41 -28.05 -23.88
C MET A 176 -5.54 -29.52 -24.30
N MET A 177 -4.89 -30.45 -23.59
CA MET A 177 -5.00 -31.90 -23.84
C MET A 177 -6.40 -32.46 -23.57
N ALA A 178 -7.06 -31.99 -22.52
CA ALA A 178 -8.43 -32.37 -22.17
C ALA A 178 -9.48 -31.78 -23.13
N ALA A 179 -9.11 -30.77 -23.93
CA ALA A 179 -9.99 -30.06 -24.86
C ALA A 179 -11.31 -29.58 -24.22
N SER A 180 -11.21 -29.07 -22.99
CA SER A 180 -12.37 -28.78 -22.14
C SER A 180 -12.30 -27.38 -21.55
N TYR A 181 -13.30 -26.55 -21.86
CA TYR A 181 -13.41 -25.21 -21.28
C TYR A 181 -13.64 -25.24 -19.76
N LYS A 182 -14.26 -26.30 -19.24
CA LYS A 182 -14.39 -26.50 -17.78
C LYS A 182 -13.02 -26.63 -17.12
N VAL A 183 -12.13 -27.43 -17.73
CA VAL A 183 -10.76 -27.61 -17.26
C VAL A 183 -9.95 -26.33 -17.44
N LEU A 184 -10.14 -25.59 -18.53
CA LEU A 184 -9.49 -24.29 -18.72
C LEU A 184 -9.91 -23.28 -17.64
N LEU A 185 -11.20 -23.16 -17.36
CA LEU A 185 -11.71 -22.21 -16.36
C LEU A 185 -11.22 -22.53 -14.95
N ILE A 186 -11.25 -23.80 -14.54
CA ILE A 186 -10.72 -24.18 -13.22
C ILE A 186 -9.21 -23.93 -13.12
N SER A 187 -8.46 -24.13 -14.21
CA SER A 187 -7.02 -23.79 -14.27
C SER A 187 -6.76 -22.30 -14.10
N ILE A 188 -7.57 -21.44 -14.73
CA ILE A 188 -7.49 -19.98 -14.56
C ILE A 188 -7.80 -19.61 -13.11
N VAL A 189 -8.86 -20.18 -12.52
CA VAL A 189 -9.23 -19.92 -11.12
C VAL A 189 -8.13 -20.39 -10.17
N ALA A 190 -7.55 -21.57 -10.40
CA ALA A 190 -6.46 -22.09 -9.57
C ALA A 190 -5.21 -21.19 -9.63
N HIS A 191 -4.84 -20.73 -10.83
CA HIS A 191 -3.72 -19.82 -11.01
C HIS A 191 -3.99 -18.44 -10.40
N ALA A 192 -5.20 -17.88 -10.60
CA ALA A 192 -5.60 -16.62 -9.98
C ALA A 192 -5.57 -16.70 -8.45
N ALA A 193 -6.08 -17.80 -7.88
CA ALA A 193 -6.02 -18.03 -6.43
C ALA A 193 -4.58 -18.11 -5.90
N GLN A 194 -3.64 -18.65 -6.70
CA GLN A 194 -2.23 -18.67 -6.34
C GLN A 194 -1.60 -17.27 -6.35
N LEU A 195 -1.92 -16.45 -7.36
CA LEU A 195 -1.44 -15.07 -7.42
C LEU A 195 -2.03 -14.23 -6.28
N ILE A 196 -3.30 -14.45 -5.94
CA ILE A 196 -3.94 -13.82 -4.77
C ILE A 196 -3.23 -14.23 -3.48
N PHE A 197 -2.88 -15.51 -3.32
CA PHE A 197 -2.09 -15.98 -2.17
C PHE A 197 -0.74 -15.26 -2.09
N LEU A 198 -0.03 -15.14 -3.21
CA LEU A 198 1.24 -14.41 -3.28
C LEU A 198 1.09 -12.94 -2.83
N VAL A 199 0.09 -12.23 -3.37
CA VAL A 199 -0.10 -10.80 -3.09
C VAL A 199 -0.60 -10.52 -1.67
N ILE A 200 -1.48 -11.36 -1.12
CA ILE A 200 -2.13 -11.11 0.17
C ILE A 200 -1.36 -11.70 1.35
N VAL A 201 -0.63 -12.80 1.14
CA VAL A 201 0.00 -13.56 2.24
C VAL A 201 1.52 -13.47 2.17
N GLU A 202 2.11 -13.85 1.04
CA GLU A 202 3.56 -14.04 0.95
C GLU A 202 4.32 -12.71 0.75
N ASN A 203 3.91 -11.85 -0.18
CA ASN A 203 4.57 -10.56 -0.41
C ASN A 203 4.57 -9.66 0.84
N PRO A 204 3.45 -9.47 1.56
CA PRO A 204 3.47 -8.68 2.79
C PRO A 204 4.39 -9.26 3.86
N HIS A 205 4.53 -10.59 3.92
CA HIS A 205 5.48 -11.25 4.81
C HIS A 205 6.92 -10.98 4.39
N ILE A 206 7.26 -11.19 3.11
CA ILE A 206 8.61 -10.96 2.57
C ILE A 206 9.03 -9.50 2.82
N GLU A 207 8.15 -8.55 2.54
CA GLU A 207 8.42 -7.12 2.76
C GLU A 207 8.63 -6.77 4.23
N LYS A 208 7.89 -7.45 5.12
CA LYS A 208 8.04 -7.28 6.57
C LYS A 208 9.37 -7.87 7.07
N THR A 209 9.77 -9.02 6.56
CA THR A 209 10.91 -9.80 7.07
C THR A 209 12.25 -9.38 6.45
N TYR A 210 12.31 -9.22 5.13
CA TYR A 210 13.57 -9.06 4.39
C TYR A 210 13.83 -7.61 3.92
N ASN A 211 12.76 -6.83 3.70
CA ASN A 211 12.87 -5.42 3.33
C ASN A 211 12.70 -4.49 4.55
N ALA A 212 12.97 -4.98 5.75
CA ALA A 212 13.07 -4.14 6.94
C ALA A 212 14.29 -3.22 6.79
N PRO A 213 14.16 -1.89 7.01
CA PRO A 213 15.30 -0.99 6.91
C PRO A 213 16.40 -1.45 7.88
N PRO A 214 17.68 -1.35 7.49
CA PRO A 214 18.77 -1.74 8.36
C PRO A 214 18.67 -0.97 9.68
N PRO A 215 18.86 -1.64 10.84
CA PRO A 215 18.84 -0.95 12.13
C PRO A 215 19.88 0.17 12.08
N LEU A 216 19.45 1.39 12.41
CA LEU A 216 20.36 2.52 12.47
C LEU A 216 21.49 2.19 13.45
N PRO A 217 22.75 2.58 13.16
CA PRO A 217 23.80 2.46 14.16
C PRO A 217 23.33 3.15 15.44
N LYS A 218 23.37 2.44 16.57
CA LYS A 218 23.03 2.99 17.89
C LYS A 218 23.74 4.32 18.03
N ARG A 219 22.96 5.40 18.09
CA ARG A 219 23.48 6.76 18.29
C ARG A 219 24.17 6.81 19.64
N GLU A 220 25.51 6.77 19.63
CA GLU A 220 26.31 7.05 20.82
C GLU A 220 25.96 8.45 21.33
N GLU A 221 25.67 8.56 22.62
CA GLU A 221 25.63 9.84 23.32
C GLU A 221 27.03 10.43 23.23
N ILE A 222 27.27 11.38 22.32
CA ILE A 222 28.59 11.99 22.15
C ILE A 222 28.90 12.88 23.37
N PRO A 223 29.92 12.57 24.18
CA PRO A 223 30.59 13.58 24.99
C PRO A 223 31.43 14.44 24.04
N GLN A 224 31.32 15.76 24.17
CA GLN A 224 32.07 16.72 23.37
C GLN A 224 33.57 16.37 23.31
N GLN A 225 34.08 15.97 22.15
CA GLN A 225 35.46 16.27 21.73
C GLN A 225 35.71 15.93 20.25
N HIS A 226 36.48 16.81 19.61
CA HIS A 226 36.87 16.82 18.21
C HIS A 226 37.46 15.50 17.72
N HIS A 227 37.04 15.02 16.54
CA HIS A 227 37.95 14.58 15.48
C HIS A 227 37.24 14.44 14.11
N GLN A 228 37.98 14.85 13.08
CA GLN A 228 37.67 14.66 11.66
C GLN A 228 37.72 13.16 11.33
N MET A 229 36.66 12.60 10.74
CA MET A 229 36.73 11.32 10.01
C MET A 229 35.80 11.33 8.80
N GLU A 230 36.34 10.75 7.72
CA GLU A 230 35.74 10.56 6.40
C GLU A 230 34.44 9.74 6.47
N ARG A 231 33.42 10.17 5.72
CA ARG A 231 32.13 9.48 5.61
C ARG A 231 32.18 8.39 4.53
N PRO A 232 31.82 7.12 4.83
CA PRO A 232 31.56 6.13 3.80
C PRO A 232 30.26 6.45 3.05
N GLN A 233 30.31 6.31 1.73
CA GLN A 233 29.21 6.55 0.80
C GLN A 233 28.12 5.47 0.94
N TYR A 234 26.99 5.82 1.55
CA TYR A 234 25.71 5.15 1.34
C TYR A 234 24.75 6.16 0.69
N GLN A 235 24.58 6.05 -0.63
CA GLN A 235 23.61 6.81 -1.42
C GLN A 235 22.37 5.94 -1.66
N SER A 236 21.23 6.31 -1.09
CA SER A 236 20.01 6.69 -1.84
C SER A 236 18.82 6.85 -0.88
N ARG A 237 17.96 7.84 -1.15
CA ARG A 237 16.65 8.18 -0.55
C ARG A 237 16.52 9.27 0.51
N LEU A 238 17.58 9.94 0.96
CA LEU A 238 17.42 11.17 1.78
C LEU A 238 18.50 12.19 1.39
N THR A 239 18.25 12.98 0.35
CA THR A 239 19.06 14.17 0.06
C THR A 239 18.16 15.39 -0.13
N SER A 240 17.82 16.03 0.98
CA SER A 240 17.44 17.45 1.07
C SER A 240 17.53 17.93 2.52
N ALA A 241 18.71 17.83 3.14
CA ALA A 241 18.95 18.42 4.47
C ALA A 241 20.44 18.76 4.66
N ALA A 242 20.99 19.54 3.74
CA ALA A 242 22.30 20.17 3.96
C ALA A 242 22.42 21.43 3.09
N ASN A 243 21.76 22.50 3.53
CA ASN A 243 22.28 23.86 3.35
C ASN A 243 21.78 24.70 4.53
N VAL A 244 22.73 25.08 5.36
CA VAL A 244 22.54 25.86 6.58
C VAL A 244 22.52 27.33 6.16
N ASN A 245 21.41 28.03 6.40
CA ASN A 245 21.16 29.47 6.25
C ASN A 245 20.49 30.02 4.97
N GLU A 246 19.82 29.22 4.14
CA GLU A 246 18.96 29.77 3.07
C GLU A 246 17.48 29.38 3.23
N VAL A 247 16.61 30.27 2.75
CA VAL A 247 15.16 30.07 2.56
C VAL A 247 14.91 28.65 2.02
N PRO A 248 13.94 27.87 2.55
CA PRO A 248 13.65 26.54 2.02
C PRO A 248 13.41 26.66 0.51
N PRO A 249 13.93 25.74 -0.32
CA PRO A 249 13.86 25.92 -1.76
C PRO A 249 12.40 25.76 -2.19
N LEU A 250 11.67 26.87 -2.37
CA LEU A 250 10.72 26.96 -3.46
C LEU A 250 11.54 26.77 -4.73
N SER A 251 11.24 25.77 -5.54
CA SER A 251 11.93 25.45 -6.79
C SER A 251 13.44 25.18 -6.64
N SER A 252 13.79 23.97 -6.22
CA SER A 252 15.13 23.46 -6.47
C SER A 252 15.23 23.06 -7.95
N ASN A 253 16.13 23.67 -8.72
CA ASN A 253 16.48 23.20 -10.08
C ASN A 253 17.02 21.74 -10.12
N LYS A 254 17.15 21.07 -8.97
CA LYS A 254 17.75 19.74 -8.85
C LYS A 254 16.73 18.59 -8.73
N ALA A 255 15.50 18.85 -8.26
CA ALA A 255 14.45 17.83 -8.15
C ALA A 255 13.06 18.48 -8.02
N PRO A 256 12.00 17.88 -8.60
CA PRO A 256 10.63 18.41 -8.47
C PRO A 256 10.15 18.33 -7.02
N SER A 257 9.29 19.26 -6.60
CA SER A 257 8.63 19.14 -5.30
C SER A 257 7.76 17.87 -5.27
N PRO A 258 7.83 17.06 -4.19
CA PRO A 258 7.00 15.87 -4.05
C PRO A 258 5.59 16.30 -3.62
N VAL A 259 4.81 16.88 -4.54
CA VAL A 259 3.45 17.31 -4.23
C VAL A 259 2.47 16.93 -5.34
N HIS A 260 1.46 16.17 -4.92
CA HIS A 260 0.24 15.77 -5.63
C HIS A 260 0.44 14.94 -6.91
N ASN A 261 0.34 13.62 -6.75
CA ASN A 261 0.44 12.68 -7.84
C ASN A 261 -0.71 12.84 -8.86
N LEU A 262 -0.48 12.52 -10.14
CA LEU A 262 -1.53 12.55 -11.20
C LEU A 262 -2.21 11.19 -11.40
N ILE A 263 -1.51 10.10 -11.12
CA ILE A 263 -1.95 8.76 -11.51
C ILE A 263 -2.66 8.08 -10.34
N GLY A 264 -3.79 7.43 -10.63
CA GLY A 264 -4.56 6.64 -9.67
C GLY A 264 -5.82 7.34 -9.18
N LEU A 265 -6.88 6.56 -8.93
CA LEU A 265 -8.19 7.08 -8.53
C LEU A 265 -8.17 7.86 -7.20
N GLN A 266 -7.22 7.52 -6.31
CA GLN A 266 -7.04 8.20 -5.02
C GLN A 266 -6.44 9.61 -5.18
N ASN A 267 -5.81 9.89 -6.32
CA ASN A 267 -5.10 11.14 -6.59
C ASN A 267 -5.88 12.07 -7.54
N VAL A 268 -7.15 11.77 -7.81
CA VAL A 268 -8.04 12.61 -8.62
C VAL A 268 -8.43 13.84 -7.81
N ASP A 269 -8.07 15.01 -8.31
CA ASP A 269 -8.43 16.30 -7.72
C ASP A 269 -9.30 17.09 -8.70
N LEU A 270 -10.55 17.31 -8.31
CA LEU A 270 -11.51 18.09 -9.10
C LEU A 270 -11.16 19.59 -9.21
N HIS A 271 -10.20 20.07 -8.44
CA HIS A 271 -9.67 21.44 -8.54
C HIS A 271 -8.53 21.53 -9.55
N ARG A 272 -7.94 20.40 -9.96
CA ARG A 272 -6.88 20.32 -10.96
C ARG A 272 -7.48 20.30 -12.36
N ILE A 273 -7.12 21.31 -13.17
CA ILE A 273 -7.60 21.47 -14.56
C ILE A 273 -7.38 20.21 -15.39
N THR A 274 -6.23 19.56 -15.25
CA THR A 274 -5.90 18.32 -15.97
C THR A 274 -6.94 17.22 -15.72
N ASP A 275 -7.32 16.97 -14.47
CA ASP A 275 -8.23 15.86 -14.13
C ASP A 275 -9.64 16.16 -14.62
N VAL A 276 -10.11 17.39 -14.40
CA VAL A 276 -11.40 17.84 -14.92
C VAL A 276 -11.45 17.68 -16.44
N SER A 277 -10.38 18.07 -17.14
CA SER A 277 -10.29 17.97 -18.60
C SER A 277 -10.33 16.52 -19.07
N VAL A 278 -9.60 15.62 -18.41
CA VAL A 278 -9.60 14.19 -18.72
C VAL A 278 -10.99 13.59 -18.50
N ILE A 279 -11.59 13.82 -17.32
CA ILE A 279 -12.90 13.27 -16.97
C ILE A 279 -13.97 13.75 -17.97
N VAL A 280 -14.01 15.05 -18.26
CA VAL A 280 -14.97 15.63 -19.21
C VAL A 280 -14.80 15.03 -20.61
N MET A 281 -13.57 14.90 -21.10
CA MET A 281 -13.32 14.37 -22.44
C MET A 281 -13.60 12.87 -22.56
N GLN A 282 -13.30 12.09 -21.51
CA GLN A 282 -13.66 10.69 -21.46
C GLN A 282 -15.17 10.49 -21.45
N LEU A 283 -15.89 11.20 -20.58
CA LEU A 283 -17.34 11.16 -20.52
C LEU A 283 -17.93 11.53 -21.88
N TYR A 284 -17.45 12.59 -22.52
CA TYR A 284 -17.88 12.98 -23.86
C TYR A 284 -17.68 11.85 -24.88
N MET A 285 -16.46 11.31 -24.99
CA MET A 285 -16.16 10.25 -25.96
C MET A 285 -16.99 8.99 -25.73
N TYR A 286 -17.14 8.55 -24.48
CA TYR A 286 -17.96 7.39 -24.14
C TYR A 286 -19.43 7.65 -24.42
N THR A 287 -19.99 8.78 -24.01
CA THR A 287 -21.39 9.14 -24.29
C THR A 287 -21.67 9.13 -25.79
N VAL A 288 -20.80 9.71 -26.62
CA VAL A 288 -20.94 9.66 -28.08
C VAL A 288 -20.81 8.21 -28.58
N ALA A 289 -19.88 7.42 -28.05
CA ALA A 289 -19.70 6.03 -28.45
C ALA A 289 -20.88 5.11 -28.06
N PHE A 290 -21.56 5.36 -26.95
CA PHE A 290 -22.72 4.58 -26.53
C PHE A 290 -24.01 5.01 -27.23
N LEU A 291 -24.24 6.31 -27.41
CA LEU A 291 -25.52 6.82 -27.93
C LEU A 291 -25.64 6.79 -29.46
N THR A 292 -24.53 6.69 -30.18
CA THR A 292 -24.56 6.63 -31.65
C THR A 292 -24.75 5.20 -32.16
N PRO A 293 -25.37 4.99 -33.33
CA PRO A 293 -25.48 3.65 -33.91
C PRO A 293 -24.12 3.16 -34.47
N SER A 294 -23.93 1.85 -34.60
CA SER A 294 -22.73 1.25 -35.21
C SER A 294 -22.81 1.23 -36.75
N THR A 295 -23.15 2.37 -37.37
CA THR A 295 -23.10 2.52 -38.84
C THR A 295 -21.66 2.73 -39.30
N PHE A 296 -21.39 2.47 -40.59
CA PHE A 296 -20.05 2.65 -41.18
C PHE A 296 -19.46 4.06 -40.91
N THR A 297 -20.28 5.11 -40.93
CA THR A 297 -19.84 6.49 -40.68
C THR A 297 -19.30 6.69 -39.26
N TRP A 298 -20.03 6.23 -38.25
CA TRP A 298 -19.60 6.31 -36.85
C TRP A 298 -18.42 5.37 -36.57
N GLN A 299 -18.45 4.17 -37.15
CA GLN A 299 -17.34 3.22 -37.11
C GLN A 299 -16.05 3.84 -37.65
N ALA A 300 -16.10 4.49 -38.82
CA ALA A 300 -14.97 5.20 -39.41
C ALA A 300 -14.51 6.37 -38.54
N PHE A 301 -15.44 7.17 -38.01
CA PHE A 301 -15.12 8.28 -37.11
C PHE A 301 -14.30 7.84 -35.89
N PHE A 302 -14.72 6.78 -35.20
CA PHE A 302 -14.01 6.30 -34.00
C PHE A 302 -12.65 5.65 -34.33
N VAL A 303 -12.54 4.95 -35.46
CA VAL A 303 -11.25 4.42 -35.93
C VAL A 303 -10.28 5.56 -36.27
N LEU A 304 -10.74 6.57 -37.00
CA LEU A 304 -9.91 7.74 -37.34
C LEU A 304 -9.52 8.54 -36.09
N SER A 305 -10.43 8.69 -35.13
CA SER A 305 -10.13 9.32 -33.85
C SER A 305 -9.08 8.53 -33.06
N ALA A 306 -9.20 7.20 -32.99
CA ALA A 306 -8.19 6.35 -32.35
C ALA A 306 -6.82 6.44 -33.04
N THR A 307 -6.79 6.46 -34.38
CA THR A 307 -5.56 6.69 -35.15
C THR A 307 -4.95 8.04 -34.84
N PHE A 308 -5.75 9.11 -34.83
CA PHE A 308 -5.29 10.47 -34.53
C PHE A 308 -4.67 10.57 -33.14
N TRP A 309 -5.37 10.11 -32.11
CA TRP A 309 -4.86 10.17 -30.74
C TRP A 309 -3.63 9.30 -30.53
N ARG A 310 -3.55 8.15 -31.21
CA ARG A 310 -2.36 7.30 -31.17
C ARG A 310 -1.15 7.99 -31.82
N LEU A 311 -1.34 8.64 -32.97
CA LEU A 311 -0.28 9.41 -33.64
C LEU A 311 0.15 10.62 -32.79
N TRP A 312 -0.80 11.35 -32.21
CA TRP A 312 -0.49 12.46 -31.31
C TRP A 312 0.32 12.01 -30.08
N TYR A 313 -0.13 10.94 -29.43
CA TYR A 313 0.51 10.42 -28.24
C TYR A 313 1.94 9.93 -28.51
N SER A 314 2.18 9.20 -29.61
CA SER A 314 3.50 8.66 -29.92
C SER A 314 4.40 9.67 -30.64
N VAL A 315 3.93 10.26 -31.74
CA VAL A 315 4.76 11.14 -32.59
C VAL A 315 4.76 12.57 -32.04
N GLY A 316 3.61 13.10 -31.67
CA GLY A 316 3.48 14.49 -31.19
C GLY A 316 4.25 14.72 -29.89
N LEU A 317 4.00 13.90 -28.87
CA LEU A 317 4.75 14.01 -27.61
C LEU A 317 6.22 13.60 -27.76
N GLY A 318 6.51 12.59 -28.59
CA GLY A 318 7.87 12.17 -28.90
C GLY A 318 8.71 13.31 -29.50
N PHE A 319 8.14 14.09 -30.42
CA PHE A 319 8.79 15.28 -30.95
C PHE A 319 9.06 16.35 -29.88
N ILE A 320 8.10 16.59 -28.97
CA ILE A 320 8.31 17.55 -27.87
C ILE A 320 9.45 17.08 -26.97
N LEU A 321 9.50 15.80 -26.62
CA LEU A 321 10.57 15.20 -25.82
C LEU A 321 11.93 15.27 -26.50
N ASP A 322 12.03 14.98 -27.80
CA ASP A 322 13.27 15.15 -28.56
C ASP A 322 13.78 16.61 -28.49
N ARG A 323 12.89 17.58 -28.76
CA ARG A 323 13.22 19.00 -28.67
C ARG A 323 13.57 19.43 -27.26
N GLN A 324 12.96 18.83 -26.24
CA GLN A 324 13.30 19.06 -24.84
C GLN A 324 14.69 18.49 -24.51
N SER A 325 15.00 17.25 -24.90
CA SER A 325 16.29 16.60 -24.69
C SER A 325 17.46 17.36 -25.34
N ASN A 326 17.24 17.89 -26.55
CA ASN A 326 18.30 18.51 -27.35
C ASN A 326 18.42 20.02 -27.16
N LYS A 327 17.29 20.73 -27.03
CA LYS A 327 17.24 22.20 -27.01
C LYS A 327 16.59 22.78 -25.75
N LYS A 328 16.13 21.93 -24.81
CA LYS A 328 15.33 22.33 -23.65
C LYS A 328 14.16 23.25 -24.05
N TRP A 329 13.56 22.97 -25.21
CA TRP A 329 12.61 23.87 -25.87
C TRP A 329 11.37 24.15 -25.02
N TRP A 330 10.82 23.10 -24.39
CA TRP A 330 9.65 23.22 -23.52
C TRP A 330 9.99 24.05 -22.29
N THR A 331 11.03 23.68 -21.53
CA THR A 331 11.43 24.44 -20.33
C THR A 331 11.78 25.89 -20.65
N ARG A 332 12.49 26.16 -21.74
CA ARG A 332 12.82 27.52 -22.17
C ARG A 332 11.59 28.36 -22.50
N HIS A 333 10.50 27.75 -22.96
CA HIS A 333 9.25 28.46 -23.23
C HIS A 333 8.66 29.05 -21.96
N PHE A 334 8.55 28.25 -20.89
CA PHE A 334 8.02 28.69 -19.58
C PHE A 334 8.95 29.71 -18.92
N VAL A 335 10.25 29.44 -18.91
CA VAL A 335 11.26 30.37 -18.35
C VAL A 335 11.26 31.72 -19.06
N LYS A 336 10.98 31.76 -20.38
CA LYS A 336 10.85 33.01 -21.13
C LYS A 336 9.75 33.93 -20.57
N TYR A 337 8.68 33.36 -19.98
CA TYR A 337 7.56 34.12 -19.41
C TYR A 337 7.70 34.35 -17.90
N GLY A 338 8.86 34.03 -17.31
CA GLY A 338 9.12 34.21 -15.88
C GLY A 338 8.60 33.07 -15.00
N GLU A 339 8.17 31.96 -15.60
CA GLU A 339 7.79 30.74 -14.88
C GLU A 339 9.03 29.86 -14.63
N ASP A 340 8.93 28.92 -13.70
CA ASP A 340 10.05 28.06 -13.31
C ASP A 340 10.06 26.72 -14.08
N THR A 341 11.12 25.94 -13.84
CA THR A 341 11.29 24.60 -14.42
C THR A 341 10.23 23.62 -13.90
N GLU A 342 9.70 23.87 -12.71
CA GLU A 342 8.68 23.07 -12.05
C GLU A 342 7.30 23.26 -12.69
N GLU A 343 6.92 24.48 -13.04
CA GLU A 343 5.72 24.80 -13.83
C GLU A 343 5.77 24.09 -15.18
N ALA A 344 6.91 24.21 -15.87
CA ALA A 344 7.12 23.55 -17.16
C ALA A 344 6.92 22.04 -17.04
N TRP A 345 7.47 21.44 -15.98
CA TRP A 345 7.29 20.02 -15.68
C TRP A 345 5.83 19.67 -15.34
N ARG A 346 5.13 20.49 -14.55
CA ARG A 346 3.72 20.27 -14.18
C ARG A 346 2.81 20.29 -15.41
N GLN A 347 3.02 21.23 -16.32
CA GLN A 347 2.28 21.30 -17.59
C GLN A 347 2.59 20.12 -18.51
N TRP A 348 3.84 19.65 -18.52
CA TRP A 348 4.22 18.43 -19.24
C TRP A 348 3.51 17.19 -18.70
N LYS A 349 3.49 16.99 -17.36
CA LYS A 349 2.72 15.90 -16.74
C LYS A 349 1.25 15.96 -17.18
N GLY A 350 0.67 17.17 -17.18
CA GLY A 350 -0.70 17.41 -17.60
C GLY A 350 -0.98 16.98 -19.04
N ILE A 351 -0.19 17.48 -20.01
CA ILE A 351 -0.41 17.17 -21.43
C ILE A 351 -0.15 15.69 -21.75
N TYR A 352 0.86 15.09 -21.12
CA TYR A 352 1.16 13.67 -21.28
C TYR A 352 0.03 12.80 -20.74
N HIS A 353 -0.43 13.06 -19.51
CA HIS A 353 -1.52 12.31 -18.88
C HIS A 353 -2.81 12.39 -19.70
N PHE A 354 -3.16 13.60 -20.14
CA PHE A 354 -4.33 13.83 -21.00
C PHE A 354 -4.23 13.05 -22.32
N SER A 355 -3.10 13.16 -23.02
CA SER A 355 -2.91 12.51 -24.33
C SER A 355 -2.89 10.98 -24.23
N MET A 356 -2.23 10.43 -23.21
CA MET A 356 -2.22 9.00 -22.92
C MET A 356 -3.65 8.50 -22.69
N THR A 357 -4.41 9.23 -21.87
CA THR A 357 -5.78 8.86 -21.53
C THR A 357 -6.69 8.89 -22.76
N MET A 358 -6.59 9.94 -23.58
CA MET A 358 -7.36 10.04 -24.83
C MET A 358 -6.96 8.97 -25.86
N CYS A 359 -5.68 8.58 -25.92
CA CYS A 359 -5.22 7.47 -26.76
C CYS A 359 -5.93 6.15 -26.39
N TYR A 360 -5.99 5.81 -25.10
CA TYR A 360 -6.69 4.60 -24.67
C TYR A 360 -8.22 4.72 -24.76
N THR A 361 -8.80 5.85 -24.39
CA THR A 361 -10.25 6.08 -24.48
C THR A 361 -10.76 6.00 -25.92
N SER A 362 -10.07 6.63 -26.86
CA SER A 362 -10.45 6.56 -28.28
C SER A 362 -10.29 5.14 -28.85
N PHE A 363 -9.23 4.42 -28.47
CA PHE A 363 -9.07 3.01 -28.83
C PHE A 363 -10.19 2.13 -28.28
N VAL A 364 -10.58 2.30 -27.00
CA VAL A 364 -11.70 1.57 -26.39
C VAL A 364 -13.02 1.89 -27.10
N CYS A 365 -13.27 3.15 -27.43
CA CYS A 365 -14.47 3.54 -28.19
C CYS A 365 -14.49 2.90 -29.59
N ALA A 366 -13.34 2.87 -30.29
CA ALA A 366 -13.21 2.18 -31.57
C ALA A 366 -13.47 0.67 -31.42
N ALA A 367 -12.86 0.02 -30.42
CA ALA A 367 -13.09 -1.40 -30.15
C ALA A 367 -14.57 -1.70 -29.85
N TRP A 368 -15.22 -0.88 -29.03
CA TRP A 368 -16.66 -0.99 -28.74
C TRP A 368 -17.51 -0.91 -30.01
N LYS A 369 -17.23 0.06 -30.89
CA LYS A 369 -17.96 0.23 -32.16
C LYS A 369 -17.72 -0.87 -33.19
N MET A 370 -16.58 -1.54 -33.12
CA MET A 370 -16.22 -2.66 -33.99
C MET A 370 -16.62 -4.01 -33.43
N TYR A 371 -17.06 -4.07 -32.17
CA TYR A 371 -17.45 -5.32 -31.53
C TYR A 371 -18.84 -5.76 -31.98
N GLY A 372 -18.94 -7.00 -32.47
CA GLY A 372 -20.20 -7.68 -32.73
C GLY A 372 -20.47 -8.72 -31.63
N LEU A 373 -21.64 -8.64 -30.99
CA LEU A 373 -22.05 -9.62 -29.99
C LEU A 373 -22.20 -11.00 -30.67
N PRO A 374 -21.50 -12.05 -30.21
CA PRO A 374 -21.69 -13.40 -30.74
C PRO A 374 -23.09 -13.93 -30.45
N ASP A 375 -23.74 -14.55 -31.44
CA ASP A 375 -25.06 -15.16 -31.29
C ASP A 375 -25.06 -16.35 -30.31
N ASP A 376 -23.96 -17.12 -30.27
CA ASP A 376 -23.72 -18.19 -29.30
C ASP A 376 -22.29 -18.12 -28.78
N TRP A 377 -22.15 -18.08 -27.45
CA TRP A 377 -20.86 -18.05 -26.77
C TRP A 377 -20.26 -19.46 -26.64
N THR A 378 -21.09 -20.50 -26.68
CA THR A 378 -20.71 -21.88 -26.41
C THR A 378 -20.15 -22.61 -27.63
N VAL A 379 -20.41 -22.10 -28.83
CA VAL A 379 -19.98 -22.72 -30.10
C VAL A 379 -18.80 -21.96 -30.72
N GLY A 380 -17.73 -22.69 -31.05
CA GLY A 380 -16.58 -22.17 -31.80
C GLY A 380 -15.49 -21.49 -30.95
N MET A 381 -14.75 -20.56 -31.57
CA MET A 381 -13.58 -19.88 -30.96
C MET A 381 -13.95 -18.64 -30.15
N SER A 382 -15.24 -18.30 -30.04
CA SER A 382 -15.70 -17.08 -29.38
C SER A 382 -15.26 -17.04 -27.91
N THR A 383 -15.59 -18.08 -27.13
CA THR A 383 -15.16 -18.19 -25.72
C THR A 383 -13.64 -18.09 -25.57
N LEU A 384 -12.88 -18.80 -26.42
CA LEU A 384 -11.41 -18.77 -26.37
C LEU A 384 -10.84 -17.37 -26.65
N ARG A 385 -11.37 -16.65 -27.64
CA ARG A 385 -10.95 -15.27 -27.97
C ARG A 385 -11.18 -14.31 -26.81
N HIS A 386 -12.34 -14.40 -26.16
CA HIS A 386 -12.64 -13.57 -25.00
C HIS A 386 -11.73 -13.90 -23.82
N VAL A 387 -11.54 -15.20 -23.51
CA VAL A 387 -10.64 -15.63 -22.42
C VAL A 387 -9.22 -15.14 -22.66
N ILE A 388 -8.65 -15.34 -23.85
CA ILE A 388 -7.29 -14.88 -24.18
C ILE A 388 -7.24 -13.35 -24.18
N GLY A 389 -8.23 -12.68 -24.77
CA GLY A 389 -8.25 -11.23 -24.87
C GLY A 389 -8.35 -10.54 -23.51
N PHE A 390 -9.21 -11.02 -22.61
CA PHE A 390 -9.28 -10.51 -21.24
C PHE A 390 -8.00 -10.81 -20.47
N ALA A 391 -7.38 -11.99 -20.66
CA ALA A 391 -6.10 -12.31 -20.03
C ALA A 391 -4.98 -11.36 -20.49
N LEU A 392 -4.95 -10.99 -21.79
CA LEU A 392 -4.00 -10.03 -22.32
C LEU A 392 -4.25 -8.59 -21.82
N ILE A 393 -5.51 -8.18 -21.68
CA ILE A 393 -5.86 -6.89 -21.06
C ILE A 393 -5.40 -6.86 -19.59
N ALA A 394 -5.67 -7.91 -18.83
CA ALA A 394 -5.21 -8.04 -17.46
C ALA A 394 -3.67 -8.02 -17.37
N LEU A 395 -2.97 -8.70 -18.29
CA LEU A 395 -1.51 -8.68 -18.38
C LEU A 395 -0.96 -7.28 -18.63
N GLN A 396 -1.58 -6.51 -19.53
CA GLN A 396 -1.18 -5.12 -19.77
C GLN A 396 -1.41 -4.23 -18.55
N LEU A 397 -2.58 -4.34 -17.88
CA LEU A 397 -2.85 -3.57 -16.67
C LEU A 397 -1.86 -3.88 -15.55
N TRP A 398 -1.52 -5.16 -15.36
CA TRP A 398 -0.50 -5.58 -14.40
C TRP A 398 0.89 -5.04 -14.79
N THR A 399 1.27 -5.14 -16.06
CA THR A 399 2.55 -4.61 -16.56
C THR A 399 2.67 -3.10 -16.31
N ILE A 400 1.60 -2.35 -16.57
CA ILE A 400 1.55 -0.90 -16.35
C ILE A 400 1.70 -0.57 -14.86
N ALA A 401 1.01 -1.30 -13.98
CA ALA A 401 1.14 -1.12 -12.53
C ALA A 401 2.59 -1.35 -12.07
N GLU A 402 3.22 -2.45 -12.50
CA GLU A 402 4.62 -2.77 -12.15
C GLU A 402 5.64 -1.74 -12.69
N ILE A 403 5.40 -1.22 -13.90
CA ILE A 403 6.22 -0.13 -14.46
C ILE A 403 6.09 1.12 -13.58
N HIS A 404 4.86 1.50 -13.24
CA HIS A 404 4.59 2.67 -12.41
C HIS A 404 5.20 2.52 -11.00
N ASP A 405 5.08 1.35 -10.37
CA ASP A 405 5.66 1.09 -9.04
C ASP A 405 7.20 1.09 -9.08
N SER A 406 7.81 0.68 -10.20
CA SER A 406 9.27 0.68 -10.35
C SER A 406 9.85 2.06 -10.68
N LEU A 407 9.19 2.82 -11.56
CA LEU A 407 9.66 4.14 -12.02
C LEU A 407 9.21 5.29 -11.12
N GLY A 408 8.09 5.11 -10.40
CA GLY A 408 7.36 6.20 -9.78
C GLY A 408 6.81 7.21 -10.79
N GLU A 409 6.18 8.27 -10.29
CA GLU A 409 5.61 9.33 -11.14
C GLU A 409 6.69 10.08 -11.93
N PHE A 410 7.89 10.24 -11.35
CA PHE A 410 9.00 10.92 -12.00
C PHE A 410 9.42 10.21 -13.29
N GLY A 411 9.68 8.90 -13.24
CA GLY A 411 10.06 8.14 -14.42
C GLY A 411 8.90 7.93 -15.39
N TRP A 412 7.68 7.72 -14.88
CA TRP A 412 6.48 7.53 -15.72
C TRP A 412 6.23 8.69 -16.70
N PHE A 413 6.48 9.93 -16.26
CA PHE A 413 6.31 11.13 -17.08
C PHE A 413 7.60 11.60 -17.78
N PHE A 414 8.67 10.82 -17.80
CA PHE A 414 9.97 11.21 -18.39
C PHE A 414 10.65 12.41 -17.70
N GLY A 415 10.69 12.42 -16.37
CA GLY A 415 11.25 13.53 -15.58
C GLY A 415 12.74 13.80 -15.81
N ASP A 416 13.49 12.78 -16.22
CA ASP A 416 14.89 12.86 -16.62
C ASP A 416 15.14 13.75 -17.86
N PHE A 417 14.11 13.98 -18.69
CA PHE A 417 14.19 14.98 -19.77
C PHE A 417 14.23 16.42 -19.25
N PHE A 418 13.72 16.66 -18.04
CA PHE A 418 13.54 17.99 -17.44
C PHE A 418 14.61 18.32 -16.40
N PHE A 419 15.03 17.36 -15.59
CA PHE A 419 15.96 17.55 -14.48
C PHE A 419 17.30 16.83 -14.69
N ASP A 420 18.40 17.46 -14.27
CA ASP A 420 19.76 16.96 -14.54
C ASP A 420 20.27 15.93 -13.51
N GLN A 421 19.55 15.72 -12.39
CA GLN A 421 19.84 14.60 -11.50
C GLN A 421 19.29 13.31 -12.11
N ALA A 422 20.15 12.58 -12.80
CA ALA A 422 19.85 11.22 -13.25
C ALA A 422 19.79 10.29 -12.02
N PRO A 423 18.61 9.82 -11.57
CA PRO A 423 18.55 8.80 -10.53
C PRO A 423 19.31 7.55 -11.00
N GLN A 424 20.00 6.85 -10.11
CA GLN A 424 20.66 5.58 -10.49
C GLN A 424 19.61 4.62 -11.06
N LEU A 425 19.92 4.01 -12.21
CA LEU A 425 19.04 3.03 -12.84
C LEU A 425 18.94 1.80 -11.93
N ASN A 426 17.83 1.70 -11.19
CA ASN A 426 17.55 0.54 -10.37
C ASN A 426 16.82 -0.51 -11.20
N TYR A 427 17.49 -1.64 -11.45
CA TYR A 427 16.90 -2.81 -12.12
C TYR A 427 16.08 -3.66 -11.14
N SER A 428 15.10 -3.04 -10.48
CA SER A 428 14.12 -3.68 -9.59
C SER A 428 12.79 -3.93 -10.31
N GLY A 429 11.89 -4.69 -9.68
CA GLY A 429 10.57 -5.00 -10.23
C GLY A 429 10.64 -5.63 -11.64
N ILE A 430 9.80 -5.15 -12.55
CA ILE A 430 9.74 -5.63 -13.94
C ILE A 430 11.04 -5.40 -14.72
N TYR A 431 11.79 -4.34 -14.39
CA TYR A 431 13.04 -3.97 -15.08
C TYR A 431 14.20 -4.92 -14.79
N ARG A 432 14.10 -5.73 -13.73
CA ARG A 432 15.01 -6.87 -13.50
C ARG A 432 14.98 -7.83 -14.69
N PHE A 433 13.79 -8.11 -15.23
CA PHE A 433 13.55 -9.15 -16.24
C PHE A 433 13.60 -8.60 -17.66
N LEU A 434 12.98 -7.44 -17.89
CA LEU A 434 12.81 -6.82 -19.20
C LEU A 434 13.49 -5.46 -19.21
N ASN A 435 14.29 -5.16 -20.25
CA ASN A 435 14.89 -3.83 -20.37
C ASN A 435 13.84 -2.77 -20.75
N ASN A 436 12.90 -3.14 -21.63
CA ASN A 436 11.81 -2.30 -22.10
C ASN A 436 10.50 -3.10 -22.04
N PRO A 437 9.81 -3.17 -20.89
CA PRO A 437 8.57 -3.94 -20.76
C PRO A 437 7.45 -3.44 -21.69
N GLU A 438 7.45 -2.14 -22.01
CA GLU A 438 6.51 -1.55 -22.97
C GLU A 438 6.65 -2.13 -24.39
N ARG A 439 7.88 -2.48 -24.79
CA ARG A 439 8.18 -3.07 -26.11
C ARG A 439 7.53 -4.44 -26.30
N THR A 440 7.47 -5.26 -25.25
CA THR A 440 7.07 -6.67 -25.37
C THR A 440 5.64 -6.91 -24.90
N ILE A 441 5.34 -6.59 -23.64
CA ILE A 441 4.08 -6.96 -22.98
C ILE A 441 3.21 -5.76 -22.58
N GLY A 442 3.76 -4.54 -22.58
CA GLY A 442 3.00 -3.32 -22.24
C GLY A 442 1.86 -2.95 -23.19
N LEU A 443 1.77 -3.59 -24.36
CA LEU A 443 0.66 -3.44 -25.31
C LEU A 443 -0.19 -4.71 -25.47
N ALA A 444 -0.03 -5.70 -24.57
CA ALA A 444 -0.74 -6.96 -24.64
C ALA A 444 -2.27 -6.77 -24.73
N GLY A 445 -2.84 -5.85 -23.95
CA GLY A 445 -4.27 -5.55 -23.91
C GLY A 445 -4.81 -4.92 -25.19
N VAL A 446 -4.01 -4.15 -25.92
CA VAL A 446 -4.36 -3.65 -27.26
C VAL A 446 -4.55 -4.82 -28.23
N TRP A 447 -3.66 -5.81 -28.20
CA TRP A 447 -3.82 -7.06 -28.94
C TRP A 447 -4.98 -7.91 -28.41
N GLY A 448 -5.21 -7.92 -27.10
CA GLY A 448 -6.33 -8.58 -26.47
C GLY A 448 -7.68 -8.05 -26.98
N ALA A 449 -7.83 -6.73 -27.08
CA ALA A 449 -9.00 -6.09 -27.66
C ALA A 449 -9.16 -6.41 -29.16
N ALA A 450 -8.07 -6.52 -29.92
CA ALA A 450 -8.13 -6.96 -31.32
C ALA A 450 -8.61 -8.42 -31.46
N ILE A 451 -8.21 -9.31 -30.54
CA ILE A 451 -8.66 -10.70 -30.50
C ILE A 451 -10.15 -10.80 -30.11
N ILE A 452 -10.60 -10.01 -29.13
CA ILE A 452 -12.01 -9.95 -28.70
C ILE A 452 -12.89 -9.46 -29.84
N THR A 453 -12.53 -8.34 -30.47
CA THR A 453 -13.34 -7.72 -31.53
C THR A 453 -13.29 -8.49 -32.84
N TRP A 454 -12.22 -9.25 -33.08
CA TRP A 454 -11.98 -9.98 -34.32
C TRP A 454 -12.17 -9.12 -35.58
N SER A 455 -11.83 -7.82 -35.48
CA SER A 455 -12.03 -6.82 -36.53
C SER A 455 -10.70 -6.45 -37.19
N LYS A 456 -10.69 -6.37 -38.53
CA LYS A 456 -9.51 -5.93 -39.30
C LYS A 456 -9.08 -4.52 -38.93
N ALA A 457 -10.03 -3.63 -38.66
CA ALA A 457 -9.73 -2.24 -38.30
C ALA A 457 -9.01 -2.16 -36.94
N VAL A 458 -9.51 -2.88 -35.92
CA VAL A 458 -8.89 -2.92 -34.59
C VAL A 458 -7.55 -3.63 -34.63
N PHE A 459 -7.41 -4.68 -35.45
CA PHE A 459 -6.13 -5.34 -35.69
C PHE A 459 -5.09 -4.38 -36.29
N LEU A 460 -5.46 -3.59 -37.30
CA LEU A 460 -4.57 -2.57 -37.88
C LEU A 460 -4.22 -1.46 -36.89
N LEU A 461 -5.18 -1.02 -36.06
CA LEU A 461 -4.92 -0.08 -34.96
C LEU A 461 -3.95 -0.66 -33.93
N ALA A 462 -4.06 -1.95 -33.60
CA ALA A 462 -3.15 -2.63 -32.69
C ALA A 462 -1.73 -2.76 -33.28
N LEU A 463 -1.63 -3.07 -34.57
CA LEU A 463 -0.36 -3.10 -35.28
C LEU A 463 0.29 -1.70 -35.32
N LEU A 464 -0.47 -0.67 -35.72
CA LEU A 464 -0.02 0.72 -35.72
C LEU A 464 0.48 1.16 -34.33
N SER A 465 -0.30 0.82 -33.30
CA SER A 465 0.04 1.08 -31.90
C SER A 465 1.38 0.48 -31.50
N HIS A 466 1.61 -0.78 -31.89
CA HIS A 466 2.85 -1.49 -31.59
C HIS A 466 4.03 -0.88 -32.33
N SER A 467 3.89 -0.65 -33.64
CA SER A 467 4.94 -0.03 -34.47
C SER A 467 5.33 1.36 -33.96
N LEU A 468 4.36 2.22 -33.64
CA LEU A 468 4.63 3.57 -33.13
C LEU A 468 5.32 3.57 -31.76
N THR A 469 4.99 2.60 -30.91
CA THR A 469 5.67 2.43 -29.61
C THR A 469 7.11 2.00 -29.81
N LEU A 470 7.39 1.10 -30.76
CA LEU A 470 8.77 0.74 -31.13
C LEU A 470 9.54 1.95 -31.66
N CYS A 471 8.91 2.77 -32.51
CA CYS A 471 9.51 4.00 -33.04
C CYS A 471 9.83 4.97 -31.91
N PHE A 472 8.89 5.20 -30.98
CA PHE A 472 9.08 6.08 -29.84
C PHE A 472 10.28 5.65 -28.99
N ILE A 473 10.37 4.36 -28.65
CA ILE A 473 11.49 3.82 -27.87
C ILE A 473 12.82 4.02 -28.62
N GLN A 474 12.85 3.72 -29.92
CA GLN A 474 14.09 3.77 -30.71
C GLN A 474 14.57 5.20 -31.00
N PHE A 475 13.67 6.14 -31.27
CA PHE A 475 14.03 7.49 -31.71
C PHE A 475 14.00 8.55 -30.60
N VAL A 476 13.26 8.34 -29.51
CA VAL A 476 13.11 9.35 -28.44
C VAL A 476 13.78 8.88 -27.17
N GLU A 477 13.35 7.74 -26.64
CA GLU A 477 13.81 7.26 -25.33
C GLU A 477 15.26 6.78 -25.38
N ARG A 478 15.59 5.85 -26.30
CA ARG A 478 16.92 5.24 -26.36
C ARG A 478 18.04 6.27 -26.58
N PRO A 479 17.94 7.26 -27.50
CA PRO A 479 18.98 8.26 -27.67
C PRO A 479 19.15 9.15 -26.44
N HIS A 480 18.04 9.52 -25.77
CA HIS A 480 18.10 10.28 -24.51
C HIS A 480 18.76 9.48 -23.39
N MET A 481 18.34 8.23 -23.20
CA MET A 481 18.91 7.34 -22.18
C MET A 481 20.41 7.11 -22.42
N GLN A 482 20.82 6.92 -23.67
CA GLN A 482 22.24 6.82 -24.02
C GLN A 482 22.99 8.10 -23.70
N LYS A 483 22.43 9.28 -23.98
CA LYS A 483 23.03 10.58 -23.68
C LYS A 483 23.24 10.79 -22.17
N LEU A 484 22.26 10.41 -21.36
CA LEU A 484 22.25 10.67 -19.91
C LEU A 484 22.97 9.59 -19.09
N TYR A 485 22.79 8.31 -19.44
CA TYR A 485 23.21 7.17 -18.62
C TYR A 485 24.43 6.39 -19.12
N GLN A 486 24.90 6.65 -20.36
CA GLN A 486 26.09 6.08 -21.04
C GLN A 486 26.66 4.75 -20.48
N ARG A 487 27.43 4.81 -19.38
CA ARG A 487 28.15 3.65 -18.80
C ARG A 487 27.30 2.70 -17.94
N ASN A 488 26.11 3.11 -17.52
CA ASN A 488 25.25 2.37 -16.58
C ASN A 488 24.08 1.64 -17.27
N LEU A 489 24.01 1.66 -18.61
CA LEU A 489 22.91 1.05 -19.36
C LEU A 489 23.15 -0.46 -19.58
N ARG A 490 22.21 -1.31 -19.13
CA ARG A 490 22.26 -2.77 -19.35
C ARG A 490 21.96 -3.15 -20.81
N GLU A 491 22.91 -3.81 -21.46
CA GLU A 491 22.76 -4.26 -22.86
C GLU A 491 21.74 -5.40 -23.05
N HIS A 492 21.77 -6.43 -22.20
CA HIS A 492 20.90 -7.61 -22.32
C HIS A 492 19.95 -7.76 -21.14
N SER A 493 18.67 -8.06 -21.42
CA SER A 493 17.69 -8.29 -20.37
C SER A 493 17.92 -9.62 -19.63
N GLY A 494 17.41 -9.76 -18.41
CA GLY A 494 17.51 -11.01 -17.64
C GLY A 494 16.93 -12.20 -18.42
N VAL A 495 15.75 -12.01 -19.02
CA VAL A 495 15.12 -12.99 -19.90
C VAL A 495 15.97 -13.28 -21.14
N SER A 496 16.54 -12.24 -21.78
CA SER A 496 17.38 -12.40 -22.96
C SER A 496 18.67 -13.17 -22.66
N LYS A 497 19.30 -12.90 -21.51
CA LYS A 497 20.53 -13.57 -21.07
C LYS A 497 20.28 -15.06 -20.81
N ASN A 498 19.16 -15.38 -20.17
CA ASN A 498 18.78 -16.77 -19.91
C ASN A 498 18.37 -17.51 -21.19
N LEU A 499 17.60 -16.86 -22.08
CA LEU A 499 17.19 -17.43 -23.35
C LEU A 499 18.39 -17.69 -24.26
N GLN A 500 19.35 -16.76 -24.33
CA GLN A 500 20.61 -16.98 -25.05
C GLN A 500 21.41 -18.13 -24.43
N ARG A 501 21.47 -18.25 -23.10
CA ARG A 501 22.18 -19.35 -22.43
C ARG A 501 21.52 -20.72 -22.63
N SER A 502 20.20 -20.75 -22.77
CA SER A 502 19.40 -21.99 -22.85
C SER A 502 19.11 -22.48 -24.27
N LEU A 503 19.24 -21.62 -25.30
CA LEU A 503 18.98 -22.00 -26.70
C LEU A 503 20.22 -22.58 -27.41
N PRO A 504 20.06 -23.62 -28.25
CA PRO A 504 21.12 -24.11 -29.15
C PRO A 504 21.60 -23.03 -30.13
N SER A 505 22.89 -23.04 -30.47
CA SER A 505 23.58 -22.04 -31.31
C SER A 505 22.97 -21.69 -32.68
N PRO A 506 22.22 -22.56 -33.39
CA PRO A 506 21.60 -22.20 -34.67
C PRO A 506 20.45 -21.18 -34.52
N ILE A 507 19.69 -21.24 -33.42
CA ILE A 507 18.49 -20.44 -33.21
C ILE A 507 18.85 -19.00 -32.81
N GLN A 508 19.98 -18.81 -32.12
CA GLN A 508 20.51 -17.50 -31.73
C GLN A 508 20.83 -16.58 -32.94
N LYS A 509 21.21 -17.16 -34.09
CA LYS A 509 21.55 -16.39 -35.30
C LYS A 509 20.33 -15.87 -36.05
N TRP A 510 19.19 -16.56 -35.93
CA TRP A 510 17.96 -16.21 -36.62
C TRP A 510 17.29 -14.97 -36.00
N THR A 511 17.27 -14.88 -34.66
CA THR A 511 16.68 -13.75 -33.94
C THR A 511 17.39 -12.42 -34.26
N GLY A 512 18.72 -12.42 -34.36
CA GLY A 512 19.49 -11.21 -34.70
C GLY A 512 19.31 -10.68 -36.12
N SER A 513 18.79 -11.48 -37.06
CA SER A 513 18.53 -11.05 -38.44
C SER A 513 17.21 -10.30 -38.61
N VAL A 514 16.24 -10.52 -37.71
CA VAL A 514 14.91 -9.88 -37.76
C VAL A 514 14.96 -8.45 -37.23
N ASP A 515 15.72 -8.21 -36.16
CA ASP A 515 15.89 -6.87 -35.57
C ASP A 515 16.50 -5.88 -36.60
N LYS A 516 17.37 -6.36 -37.50
CA LYS A 516 18.08 -5.52 -38.47
C LYS A 516 17.19 -5.03 -39.63
N ALA A 517 16.14 -5.77 -40.00
CA ALA A 517 15.26 -5.43 -41.11
C ALA A 517 14.19 -4.39 -40.75
N LEU A 518 13.90 -4.21 -39.45
CA LEU A 518 12.93 -3.23 -38.97
C LEU A 518 13.49 -1.80 -38.98
N ASP A 519 14.78 -1.63 -38.67
CA ASP A 519 15.44 -0.32 -38.62
C ASP A 519 15.50 0.36 -40.01
N GLU A 520 15.69 -0.38 -41.11
CA GLU A 520 15.77 0.21 -42.47
C GLU A 520 14.44 0.76 -43.01
N SER A 521 13.30 0.41 -42.39
CA SER A 521 11.96 0.81 -42.87
C SER A 521 11.47 2.16 -42.33
N LEU A 522 12.14 2.71 -41.31
CA LEU A 522 11.67 3.88 -40.56
C LEU A 522 12.15 5.21 -41.14
N ASP A 523 13.22 5.20 -41.94
CA ASP A 523 13.82 6.41 -42.54
C ASP A 523 12.94 7.05 -43.66
N MET A 524 11.97 6.32 -44.22
CA MET A 524 11.07 6.85 -45.29
C MET A 524 9.91 7.72 -44.78
N LEU A 525 9.62 7.72 -43.47
CA LEU A 525 8.45 8.42 -42.90
C LEU A 525 8.74 9.90 -42.58
N GLU A 526 10.01 10.31 -42.55
CA GLU A 526 10.48 11.62 -42.09
C GLU A 526 10.17 12.74 -43.11
N ASP A 527 10.22 12.46 -44.41
CA ASP A 527 10.03 13.44 -45.49
C ASP A 527 8.58 13.92 -45.68
N LEU A 528 7.60 13.20 -45.15
CA LEU A 528 6.18 13.46 -45.41
C LEU A 528 5.54 14.46 -44.42
N ILE A 529 6.23 14.75 -43.31
CA ILE A 529 5.69 15.50 -42.17
C ILE A 529 5.94 17.02 -42.27
N ASP A 530 6.87 17.47 -43.11
CA ASP A 530 7.22 18.89 -43.25
C ASP A 530 6.19 19.74 -44.02
N ALA A 531 5.17 19.12 -44.64
CA ALA A 531 4.36 19.78 -45.67
C ALA A 531 3.01 20.38 -45.23
N ALA A 532 2.59 20.32 -43.95
CA ALA A 532 1.23 20.77 -43.60
C ALA A 532 1.04 21.36 -42.19
N GLY A 533 1.08 22.69 -42.11
CA GLY A 533 0.43 23.51 -41.09
C GLY A 533 0.22 24.91 -41.66
N PRO A 534 -0.74 25.75 -41.22
CA PRO A 534 -1.82 25.57 -40.24
C PRO A 534 -3.19 26.13 -40.71
N LYS A 535 -4.32 25.79 -40.03
CA LYS A 535 -5.45 26.73 -39.73
C LYS A 535 -6.63 26.05 -39.02
N LEU A 536 -7.24 26.83 -38.12
CA LEU A 536 -8.59 26.75 -37.53
C LEU A 536 -8.77 25.92 -36.25
N ALA A 537 -8.58 26.60 -35.12
CA ALA A 537 -9.48 26.53 -33.97
C ALA A 537 -10.39 27.78 -33.99
N ASN A 538 -11.67 27.64 -33.59
CA ASN A 538 -12.34 28.54 -32.64
C ASN A 538 -13.81 28.18 -32.38
N GLY A 539 -14.16 28.14 -31.09
CA GLY A 539 -15.49 28.37 -30.49
C GLY A 539 -16.42 27.14 -30.41
N PHE A 540 -17.23 26.92 -29.37
CA PHE A 540 -17.61 27.68 -28.17
C PHE A 540 -18.33 26.70 -27.20
N SER A 541 -18.34 27.01 -25.90
CA SER A 541 -19.01 26.30 -24.80
C SER A 541 -20.27 27.04 -24.34
N THR A 542 -21.38 26.39 -23.95
CA THR A 542 -22.29 26.90 -22.88
C THR A 542 -23.35 25.89 -22.38
N PHE A 543 -23.71 26.01 -21.09
CA PHE A 543 -24.85 25.44 -20.30
C PHE A 543 -24.79 23.97 -19.81
N MET A 544 -25.29 23.56 -18.63
CA MET A 544 -25.60 24.14 -17.30
C MET A 544 -26.05 22.96 -16.41
N THR A 545 -25.84 23.11 -15.10
CA THR A 545 -26.45 22.48 -13.91
C THR A 545 -27.93 22.06 -14.11
N ASP A 546 -28.53 21.07 -13.46
CA ASP A 546 -28.64 20.85 -12.00
C ASP A 546 -29.39 19.52 -11.72
N SER A 547 -29.06 18.79 -10.65
CA SER A 547 -30.06 18.20 -9.72
C SER A 547 -29.41 17.39 -8.58
N LYS A 548 -29.76 17.84 -7.38
CA LYS A 548 -29.42 17.31 -6.07
C LYS A 548 -30.26 16.09 -5.69
N SER A 549 -29.59 15.20 -4.95
CA SER A 549 -30.03 14.56 -3.69
C SER A 549 -31.22 13.59 -3.66
N ILE A 550 -31.12 12.69 -2.67
CA ILE A 550 -32.15 11.98 -1.88
C ILE A 550 -31.89 10.44 -1.95
N PHE A 551 -31.85 9.62 -0.88
CA PHE A 551 -32.26 9.71 0.53
C PHE A 551 -31.31 8.88 1.43
N LYS A 552 -31.23 9.28 2.71
CA LYS A 552 -30.67 8.57 3.88
C LYS A 552 -31.63 7.51 4.45
N GLN A 553 -31.07 6.72 5.39
CA GLN A 553 -31.68 6.05 6.58
C GLN A 553 -32.38 4.69 6.32
N PHE A 554 -32.31 3.64 7.15
CA PHE A 554 -32.30 3.40 8.63
C PHE A 554 -31.81 1.94 8.90
N PRO A 555 -31.90 1.31 10.11
CA PRO A 555 -31.79 1.75 11.51
C PRO A 555 -30.85 0.86 12.39
N ALA A 556 -30.56 1.36 13.60
CA ALA A 556 -29.95 0.63 14.71
C ALA A 556 -30.88 -0.45 15.31
N ARG A 557 -30.32 -1.61 15.70
CA ARG A 557 -31.03 -2.70 16.40
C ARG A 557 -30.72 -2.68 17.90
N ILE A 558 -31.79 -2.71 18.70
CA ILE A 558 -31.79 -2.89 20.16
C ILE A 558 -31.70 -4.41 20.44
N SER A 559 -30.79 -4.82 21.34
CA SER A 559 -30.77 -6.18 21.91
C SER A 559 -30.85 -6.13 23.44
N ILE A 560 -31.75 -6.95 23.98
CA ILE A 560 -32.05 -7.13 25.40
C ILE A 560 -30.89 -7.87 26.07
N THR A 561 -30.27 -7.25 27.07
CA THR A 561 -29.15 -7.82 27.85
C THR A 561 -29.69 -8.71 28.97
N ARG A 562 -29.36 -10.01 28.92
CA ARG A 562 -29.54 -10.97 30.01
C ARG A 562 -28.18 -11.11 30.70
N LEU A 563 -28.10 -10.81 32.00
CA LEU A 563 -26.87 -11.01 32.79
C LEU A 563 -26.41 -12.48 32.68
N SER A 564 -25.10 -12.68 32.47
CA SER A 564 -24.50 -14.00 32.39
C SER A 564 -24.45 -14.68 33.77
N PRO A 565 -24.74 -16.00 33.88
CA PRO A 565 -24.67 -16.75 35.14
C PRO A 565 -23.27 -16.81 35.79
N ASP A 566 -22.21 -16.48 35.04
CA ASP A 566 -20.81 -16.61 35.47
C ASP A 566 -20.30 -15.44 36.36
N LEU A 567 -21.11 -14.40 36.59
CA LEU A 567 -20.75 -13.25 37.44
C LEU A 567 -21.12 -13.46 38.92
N ALA A 568 -21.75 -14.58 39.28
CA ALA A 568 -22.17 -14.85 40.65
C ALA A 568 -20.95 -15.04 41.57
N GLY A 569 -20.69 -14.07 42.45
CA GLY A 569 -19.60 -14.11 43.44
C GLY A 569 -18.52 -13.04 43.27
N TYR A 570 -18.58 -12.22 42.21
CA TYR A 570 -17.70 -11.05 42.03
C TYR A 570 -18.49 -9.77 42.27
N ASP A 571 -17.97 -8.88 43.12
CA ASP A 571 -18.55 -7.55 43.33
C ASP A 571 -17.83 -6.53 42.43
N PRO A 572 -18.53 -5.82 41.53
CA PRO A 572 -17.96 -4.71 40.76
C PRO A 572 -17.25 -3.64 41.61
N GLN A 573 -17.64 -3.47 42.89
CA GLN A 573 -16.99 -2.53 43.82
C GLN A 573 -15.55 -2.93 44.19
N ASP A 574 -15.17 -4.20 43.97
CA ASP A 574 -13.80 -4.69 44.17
C ASP A 574 -12.86 -4.38 43.00
N TYR A 575 -13.35 -3.72 41.95
CA TYR A 575 -12.58 -3.34 40.77
C TYR A 575 -12.50 -1.83 40.63
N SER A 576 -11.29 -1.29 40.44
CA SER A 576 -11.08 0.13 40.16
C SER A 576 -10.16 0.36 38.96
N LEU A 577 -10.41 1.48 38.25
CA LEU A 577 -9.53 2.01 37.20
C LEU A 577 -9.18 3.46 37.53
N GLU A 578 -7.89 3.73 37.72
CA GLU A 578 -7.36 5.07 37.96
C GLU A 578 -6.33 5.43 36.89
N ILE A 579 -6.44 6.61 36.29
CA ILE A 579 -5.45 7.11 35.33
C ILE A 579 -4.36 7.82 36.10
N ASP A 580 -3.10 7.48 35.83
CA ASP A 580 -1.96 8.11 36.49
C ASP A 580 -1.79 9.55 36.01
N THR A 581 -1.91 10.49 36.93
CA THR A 581 -1.83 11.94 36.67
C THR A 581 -0.44 12.52 36.92
N SER A 582 0.52 11.69 37.36
CA SER A 582 1.92 12.09 37.55
C SER A 582 2.72 12.14 36.23
N GLN A 583 2.14 11.62 35.14
CA GLN A 583 2.76 11.51 33.83
C GLN A 583 2.78 12.85 33.07
N SER A 584 3.88 13.14 32.36
CA SER A 584 3.95 14.32 31.48
C SER A 584 2.93 14.19 30.35
N GLY A 585 1.99 15.13 30.27
CA GLY A 585 0.96 15.17 29.23
C GLY A 585 -0.42 14.72 29.68
N VAL A 586 -0.61 14.37 30.95
CA VAL A 586 -1.94 14.22 31.56
C VAL A 586 -2.08 15.26 32.67
N LYS A 587 -3.05 16.16 32.56
CA LYS A 587 -3.23 17.29 33.50
C LYS A 587 -4.69 17.47 33.86
N PHE A 588 -4.93 18.05 35.04
CA PHE A 588 -6.25 18.59 35.38
C PHE A 588 -6.41 19.95 34.72
N SER A 589 -7.50 20.14 33.97
CA SER A 589 -7.90 21.45 33.47
C SER A 589 -9.27 21.84 34.03
N ASP A 590 -9.46 23.13 34.23
CA ASP A 590 -10.79 23.68 34.49
C ASP A 590 -11.60 23.60 33.19
N ALA A 591 -12.91 23.38 33.31
CA ALA A 591 -13.80 23.28 32.14
C ALA A 591 -13.63 24.50 31.22
N ALA A 592 -13.35 24.26 29.93
CA ALA A 592 -13.20 25.33 28.95
C ALA A 592 -14.45 26.22 28.93
N ARG A 593 -14.25 27.54 29.00
CA ARG A 593 -15.33 28.54 28.92
C ARG A 593 -16.04 28.37 27.59
N SER A 594 -17.34 28.05 27.62
CA SER A 594 -18.11 27.69 26.42
C SER A 594 -18.30 28.85 25.43
N GLY A 595 -17.89 30.08 25.78
CA GLY A 595 -18.05 31.30 24.98
C GLY A 595 -19.50 31.70 24.70
N ARG A 596 -20.48 30.91 25.18
CA ARG A 596 -21.93 31.09 25.00
C ARG A 596 -22.62 31.68 26.23
N GLU A 597 -21.84 32.06 27.24
CA GLU A 597 -22.32 32.58 28.53
C GLU A 597 -22.20 34.11 28.55
N GLY A 598 -23.29 34.81 28.92
CA GLY A 598 -23.32 36.27 29.01
C GLY A 598 -22.38 36.81 30.10
N GLU A 599 -21.97 38.08 30.00
CA GLU A 599 -20.96 38.73 30.88
C GLU A 599 -21.22 38.56 32.39
N GLY A 600 -22.48 38.41 32.82
CA GLY A 600 -22.85 38.17 34.22
C GLY A 600 -22.63 36.73 34.73
N ALA A 601 -22.45 35.75 33.83
CA ALA A 601 -22.16 34.35 34.16
C ALA A 601 -20.66 34.01 34.10
N GLN A 602 -19.82 34.99 33.73
CA GLN A 602 -18.36 34.83 33.63
C GLN A 602 -17.63 34.95 34.98
N VAL A 603 -18.35 35.28 36.05
CA VAL A 603 -17.79 35.30 37.41
C VAL A 603 -17.96 33.90 38.02
N PRO A 604 -16.89 33.18 38.39
CA PRO A 604 -17.02 31.87 38.97
C PRO A 604 -17.69 31.98 40.33
N HIS A 605 -18.92 31.48 40.46
CA HIS A 605 -19.48 31.15 41.76
C HIS A 605 -18.57 30.09 42.39
N LYS A 606 -17.91 30.42 43.51
CA LYS A 606 -17.18 29.47 44.36
C LYS A 606 -18.15 28.44 44.93
N HIS A 607 -18.51 27.44 44.14
CA HIS A 607 -19.02 26.17 44.66
C HIS A 607 -17.82 25.31 45.06
N GLN A 608 -17.88 24.71 46.24
CA GLN A 608 -16.83 23.92 46.87
C GLN A 608 -16.51 22.59 46.16
N ASP A 609 -17.22 22.24 45.08
CA ASP A 609 -16.99 21.04 44.29
C ASP A 609 -16.35 21.40 42.94
N SER A 610 -15.02 21.56 42.93
CA SER A 610 -14.27 21.78 41.69
C SER A 610 -14.19 20.47 40.88
N HIS A 611 -15.16 20.23 40.00
CA HIS A 611 -15.08 19.16 38.98
C HIS A 611 -14.01 19.52 37.93
N ARG A 612 -12.72 19.35 38.29
CA ARG A 612 -11.60 19.46 37.36
C ARG A 612 -11.66 18.29 36.37
N ARG A 613 -11.55 18.57 35.08
CA ARG A 613 -11.56 17.55 34.02
C ARG A 613 -10.14 17.03 33.79
N LEU A 614 -10.00 15.72 33.67
CA LEU A 614 -8.76 15.10 33.26
C LEU A 614 -8.55 15.28 31.74
N VAL A 615 -7.41 15.83 31.35
CA VAL A 615 -7.04 16.06 29.94
C VAL A 615 -5.72 15.38 29.65
N ALA A 616 -5.70 14.58 28.59
CA ALA A 616 -4.52 13.97 28.01
C ALA A 616 -4.14 14.68 26.71
N ASP A 617 -2.86 15.01 26.55
CA ASP A 617 -2.32 15.58 25.33
C ASP A 617 -2.45 14.57 24.18
N TYR A 618 -2.74 15.07 22.98
CA TYR A 618 -2.88 14.23 21.80
C TYR A 618 -1.66 13.34 21.53
N GLY A 619 -1.90 12.03 21.45
CA GLY A 619 -0.86 11.01 21.25
C GLY A 619 0.05 10.74 22.45
N ALA A 620 -0.18 11.37 23.61
CA ALA A 620 0.58 11.05 24.82
C ALA A 620 0.19 9.66 25.36
N PRO A 621 1.16 8.85 25.83
CA PRO A 621 0.86 7.57 26.46
C PRO A 621 -0.01 7.75 27.71
N ILE A 622 -0.96 6.85 27.92
CA ILE A 622 -1.89 6.89 29.05
C ILE A 622 -1.62 5.69 29.95
N LYS A 623 -1.05 5.94 31.13
CA LYS A 623 -0.86 4.93 32.17
C LYS A 623 -2.11 4.78 33.02
N VAL A 624 -2.50 3.53 33.24
CA VAL A 624 -3.71 3.15 33.95
C VAL A 624 -3.34 2.16 35.03
N LYS A 625 -3.68 2.50 36.26
CA LYS A 625 -3.61 1.62 37.41
C LYS A 625 -4.94 0.93 37.60
N TRP A 626 -4.92 -0.38 37.69
CA TRP A 626 -6.10 -1.18 37.93
C TRP A 626 -6.00 -1.92 39.27
N THR A 627 -7.16 -2.20 39.88
CA THR A 627 -7.28 -3.09 41.03
C THR A 627 -8.36 -4.12 40.78
N ALA A 628 -8.17 -5.32 41.32
CA ALA A 628 -9.08 -6.44 41.19
C ALA A 628 -9.00 -7.35 42.44
N PRO A 629 -10.05 -8.13 42.75
CA PRO A 629 -10.02 -9.08 43.86
C PRO A 629 -9.02 -10.22 43.59
N LEU A 630 -8.56 -10.89 44.66
CA LEU A 630 -7.54 -11.96 44.56
C LEU A 630 -7.92 -13.12 43.61
N ASN A 631 -9.21 -13.32 43.37
CA ASN A 631 -9.76 -14.37 42.50
C ASN A 631 -10.11 -13.89 41.09
N HIS A 632 -9.70 -12.68 40.66
CA HIS A 632 -9.95 -12.20 39.30
C HIS A 632 -9.37 -13.15 38.22
N SER A 633 -9.95 -13.12 37.01
CA SER A 633 -9.50 -14.00 35.93
C SER A 633 -8.20 -13.48 35.32
N LYS A 634 -7.27 -14.37 35.00
CA LYS A 634 -6.06 -14.01 34.24
C LYS A 634 -6.38 -13.51 32.83
N LYS A 635 -7.58 -13.80 32.32
CA LYS A 635 -8.10 -13.31 31.04
C LYS A 635 -8.87 -12.00 31.18
N ASP A 636 -8.68 -11.26 32.27
CA ASP A 636 -9.22 -9.91 32.35
C ASP A 636 -8.47 -8.99 31.37
N TRP A 637 -9.16 -7.97 30.88
CA TRP A 637 -8.62 -7.04 29.89
C TRP A 637 -9.28 -5.66 30.02
N ILE A 638 -8.59 -4.62 29.56
CA ILE A 638 -9.07 -3.24 29.64
C ILE A 638 -9.12 -2.67 28.23
N GLY A 639 -10.25 -2.09 27.86
CA GLY A 639 -10.45 -1.44 26.55
C GLY A 639 -10.70 0.06 26.65
N LEU A 640 -10.25 0.81 25.64
CA LEU A 640 -10.41 2.25 25.52
C LEU A 640 -11.52 2.61 24.52
N TYR A 641 -12.54 3.36 24.97
CA TYR A 641 -13.75 3.68 24.19
C TYR A 641 -14.08 5.19 24.23
N MET A 642 -14.81 5.66 23.22
CA MET A 642 -15.43 6.99 23.29
C MET A 642 -16.62 6.97 24.26
N VAL A 643 -16.77 8.05 25.03
CA VAL A 643 -17.88 8.21 25.96
C VAL A 643 -19.18 8.31 25.17
N GLY A 644 -20.14 7.44 25.47
CA GLY A 644 -21.47 7.43 24.85
C GLY A 644 -21.66 6.43 23.71
N ASP A 645 -20.59 5.79 23.22
CA ASP A 645 -20.69 4.76 22.17
C ASP A 645 -21.48 3.53 22.66
N ASN A 646 -21.19 3.08 23.87
CA ASN A 646 -21.85 1.92 24.45
C ASN A 646 -23.05 2.35 25.32
N ALA A 647 -24.25 1.95 24.93
CA ALA A 647 -25.50 2.27 25.64
C ALA A 647 -25.60 1.68 27.06
N SER A 648 -24.87 0.61 27.36
CA SER A 648 -24.81 -0.01 28.69
C SER A 648 -23.45 0.22 29.33
N ARG A 649 -23.44 0.46 30.64
CA ARG A 649 -22.21 0.50 31.45
C ARG A 649 -21.72 -0.89 31.86
N ASP A 650 -22.61 -1.89 31.88
CA ASP A 650 -22.31 -3.24 32.38
C ASP A 650 -21.83 -4.19 31.28
N VAL A 651 -22.11 -3.88 30.01
CA VAL A 651 -21.70 -4.70 28.88
C VAL A 651 -21.24 -3.83 27.72
N THR A 652 -20.07 -4.15 27.17
CA THR A 652 -19.59 -3.55 25.92
C THR A 652 -20.13 -4.34 24.73
N LYS A 653 -20.77 -3.65 23.77
CA LYS A 653 -21.29 -4.25 22.53
C LYS A 653 -20.53 -3.81 21.28
N ILE A 654 -19.74 -2.76 21.39
CA ILE A 654 -18.97 -2.17 20.30
C ILE A 654 -17.50 -2.60 20.45
N SER A 655 -16.86 -2.95 19.34
CA SER A 655 -15.44 -3.32 19.31
C SER A 655 -14.55 -2.13 19.72
N SER A 656 -13.50 -2.38 20.51
CA SER A 656 -12.43 -1.41 20.78
C SER A 656 -11.53 -1.14 19.57
N GLN A 657 -11.73 -1.86 18.46
CA GLN A 657 -10.92 -1.81 17.23
C GLN A 657 -9.42 -2.03 17.50
N GLY A 658 -9.07 -2.92 18.44
CA GLY A 658 -7.68 -3.23 18.80
C GLY A 658 -7.10 -2.38 19.92
N ARG A 659 -7.83 -1.36 20.41
CA ARG A 659 -7.43 -0.47 21.53
C ARG A 659 -7.74 -1.09 22.90
N TRP A 660 -7.09 -2.20 23.17
CA TRP A 660 -7.22 -2.93 24.42
C TRP A 660 -5.92 -3.59 24.85
N MET A 661 -5.81 -3.85 26.14
CA MET A 661 -4.66 -4.45 26.82
C MET A 661 -5.11 -5.54 27.80
N ALA A 662 -4.37 -6.64 27.89
CA ALA A 662 -4.55 -7.66 28.91
C ALA A 662 -4.08 -7.15 30.28
N THR A 663 -4.67 -7.66 31.36
CA THR A 663 -4.17 -7.38 32.72
C THR A 663 -2.93 -8.19 33.07
N ASN A 664 -2.78 -9.37 32.46
CA ASN A 664 -1.72 -10.33 32.74
C ASN A 664 -1.00 -10.76 31.45
N LYS A 665 0.32 -10.94 31.54
CA LYS A 665 1.16 -11.38 30.43
C LYS A 665 0.84 -12.81 30.01
N GLY A 666 0.82 -13.06 28.70
CA GLY A 666 0.58 -14.39 28.13
C GLY A 666 -0.82 -14.97 28.32
N ALA A 667 -1.80 -14.19 28.79
CA ALA A 667 -3.16 -14.68 29.03
C ALA A 667 -4.01 -14.85 27.75
N PHE A 668 -3.66 -14.13 26.69
CA PHE A 668 -4.38 -14.13 25.40
C PHE A 668 -3.49 -14.64 24.27
N ASP A 669 -4.11 -15.37 23.32
CA ASP A 669 -3.43 -15.89 22.12
C ASP A 669 -3.24 -14.79 21.03
N TYR A 670 -3.16 -13.51 21.42
CA TYR A 670 -3.06 -12.34 20.53
C TYR A 670 -1.74 -11.61 20.74
N ALA A 671 -0.92 -11.48 19.69
CA ALA A 671 0.33 -10.72 19.74
C ALA A 671 0.05 -9.24 20.04
N HIS A 672 0.87 -8.62 20.91
CA HIS A 672 0.70 -7.25 21.38
C HIS A 672 -0.54 -7.02 22.27
N SER A 673 -1.05 -8.09 22.91
CA SER A 673 -2.10 -7.94 23.93
C SER A 673 -1.55 -7.49 25.28
N ASP A 674 -0.26 -7.69 25.53
CA ASP A 674 0.39 -7.49 26.83
C ASP A 674 1.66 -6.61 26.78
N ASP A 675 1.99 -6.02 25.62
CA ASP A 675 3.16 -5.15 25.43
C ASP A 675 3.22 -3.97 26.42
N GLY A 676 2.07 -3.35 26.68
CA GLY A 676 1.91 -2.25 27.63
C GLY A 676 1.72 -2.68 29.09
N VAL A 677 1.88 -3.96 29.45
CA VAL A 677 1.75 -4.41 30.85
C VAL A 677 3.04 -4.11 31.61
N LEU A 678 3.00 -3.10 32.48
CA LEU A 678 4.13 -2.65 33.29
C LEU A 678 4.24 -3.45 34.58
N VAL A 679 3.12 -3.62 35.30
CA VAL A 679 3.04 -4.37 36.56
C VAL A 679 1.79 -5.25 36.50
N GLU A 680 1.93 -6.52 36.88
CA GLU A 680 0.83 -7.48 36.98
C GLU A 680 0.73 -8.04 38.40
N ASP A 681 -0.50 -8.23 38.88
CA ASP A 681 -0.85 -8.91 40.15
C ASP A 681 0.02 -8.56 41.37
N GLN A 682 0.35 -7.28 41.55
CA GLN A 682 0.99 -6.84 42.77
C GLN A 682 -0.02 -6.95 43.92
N ARG A 683 0.25 -7.85 44.86
CA ARG A 683 -0.60 -8.00 46.05
C ARG A 683 -0.46 -6.78 46.96
N VAL A 684 -1.60 -6.16 47.25
CA VAL A 684 -1.70 -5.02 48.16
C VAL A 684 -2.52 -5.44 49.38
N ALA A 685 -1.97 -5.21 50.57
CA ALA A 685 -2.63 -5.52 51.82
C ALA A 685 -3.84 -4.61 52.04
N ALA A 686 -4.91 -5.16 52.63
CA ALA A 686 -6.14 -4.44 52.96
C ALA A 686 -5.94 -3.08 53.67
N THR A 687 -4.87 -2.92 54.45
CA THR A 687 -4.55 -1.69 55.19
C THR A 687 -4.21 -0.50 54.29
N GLN A 688 -3.91 -0.72 53.02
CA GLN A 688 -3.56 0.31 52.04
C GLN A 688 -4.74 0.72 51.14
N ARG A 689 -5.92 0.11 51.30
CA ARG A 689 -7.12 0.40 50.52
C ARG A 689 -7.75 1.72 50.98
N LYS A 690 -8.07 2.62 50.04
CA LYS A 690 -8.63 3.96 50.33
C LYS A 690 -10.18 3.98 50.42
N ASP A 691 -10.82 2.86 50.09
CA ASP A 691 -12.28 2.70 49.99
C ASP A 691 -12.93 2.10 51.27
N GLY A 692 -12.15 1.80 52.30
CA GLY A 692 -12.64 1.32 53.60
C GLY A 692 -12.86 -0.19 53.69
N GLU A 693 -12.53 -0.95 52.64
CA GLU A 693 -12.62 -2.42 52.67
C GLU A 693 -11.40 -3.09 53.32
N LYS A 694 -11.65 -4.22 54.00
CA LYS A 694 -10.64 -4.97 54.78
C LYS A 694 -10.06 -6.20 54.07
N LYS A 695 -10.23 -6.32 52.75
CA LYS A 695 -9.74 -7.46 51.97
C LYS A 695 -8.46 -7.09 51.22
N ASP A 696 -7.54 -8.04 51.13
CA ASP A 696 -6.39 -7.93 50.24
C ASP A 696 -6.86 -7.92 48.78
N PHE A 697 -6.17 -7.18 47.93
CA PHE A 697 -6.48 -7.07 46.51
C PHE A 697 -5.21 -7.16 45.65
N LEU A 698 -5.39 -7.33 44.35
CA LEU A 698 -4.32 -7.29 43.37
C LEU A 698 -4.37 -5.95 42.64
N SER A 699 -3.21 -5.38 42.36
CA SER A 699 -3.08 -4.16 41.55
C SER A 699 -2.09 -4.40 40.42
N GLY A 700 -2.33 -3.76 39.29
CA GLY A 700 -1.39 -3.71 38.18
C GLY A 700 -1.41 -2.37 37.49
N GLU A 701 -0.45 -2.19 36.60
CA GLU A 701 -0.25 -0.97 35.82
C GLU A 701 -0.09 -1.34 34.35
N ILE A 702 -0.88 -0.68 33.51
CA ILE A 702 -0.83 -0.84 32.05
C ILE A 702 -0.67 0.52 31.37
N GLU A 703 -0.03 0.55 30.21
CA GLU A 703 0.16 1.74 29.38
C GLU A 703 -0.53 1.55 28.02
N PHE A 704 -1.36 2.52 27.64
CA PHE A 704 -1.86 2.65 26.28
C PHE A 704 -0.97 3.62 25.51
N ALA A 705 -0.32 3.16 24.44
CA ALA A 705 0.54 3.95 23.57
C ALA A 705 0.34 3.58 22.09
N GLY A 706 0.74 4.48 21.19
CA GLY A 706 0.72 4.27 19.74
C GLY A 706 -0.64 3.85 19.19
N ASP A 707 -0.71 2.68 18.54
CA ASP A 707 -1.93 2.17 17.91
C ASP A 707 -3.02 1.74 18.92
N LYS A 708 -2.69 1.70 20.22
CA LYS A 708 -3.66 1.47 21.30
C LYS A 708 -4.43 2.74 21.72
N LEU A 709 -4.04 3.92 21.22
CA LEU A 709 -4.68 5.20 21.49
C LEU A 709 -5.74 5.57 20.42
N TRP A 710 -6.59 6.53 20.76
CA TRP A 710 -7.43 7.23 19.78
C TRP A 710 -6.68 8.45 19.22
N TRP A 711 -6.49 8.46 17.91
CA TRP A 711 -5.88 9.57 17.18
C TRP A 711 -6.93 10.59 16.74
N THR A 712 -7.78 11.00 17.69
CA THR A 712 -8.82 12.02 17.53
C THR A 712 -9.00 12.76 18.85
N GLN A 713 -9.46 14.02 18.80
CA GLN A 713 -9.91 14.72 20.02
C GLN A 713 -11.31 14.26 20.44
N GLY A 714 -11.61 14.28 21.73
CA GLY A 714 -12.92 13.86 22.25
C GLY A 714 -12.89 13.40 23.70
N MET A 715 -14.03 12.92 24.18
CA MET A 715 -14.18 12.35 25.53
C MET A 715 -14.09 10.83 25.47
N PHE A 716 -13.23 10.26 26.30
CA PHE A 716 -12.94 8.82 26.34
C PHE A 716 -13.08 8.25 27.75
N GLU A 717 -13.28 6.94 27.82
CA GLU A 717 -13.35 6.16 29.05
C GLU A 717 -12.69 4.80 28.86
N LEU A 718 -12.10 4.29 29.93
CA LEU A 718 -11.55 2.94 30.00
C LEU A 718 -12.56 2.03 30.68
N ARG A 719 -12.72 0.82 30.16
CA ARG A 719 -13.62 -0.20 30.70
C ARG A 719 -12.83 -1.46 31.03
N TYR A 720 -12.97 -1.95 32.26
CA TYR A 720 -12.37 -3.20 32.71
C TYR A 720 -13.32 -4.35 32.41
N HIS A 721 -12.84 -5.38 31.72
CA HIS A 721 -13.61 -6.54 31.28
C HIS A 721 -13.15 -7.82 31.94
N HIS A 722 -14.10 -8.71 32.25
CA HIS A 722 -13.81 -9.95 32.96
C HIS A 722 -13.72 -11.19 32.05
N ASP A 723 -12.74 -12.05 32.31
CA ASP A 723 -12.63 -13.44 31.82
C ASP A 723 -12.71 -13.61 30.28
N GLY A 724 -12.13 -12.68 29.53
CA GLY A 724 -12.16 -12.67 28.07
C GLY A 724 -13.55 -12.43 27.47
N LYS A 725 -14.53 -12.06 28.30
CA LYS A 725 -15.89 -11.68 27.91
C LYS A 725 -16.01 -10.16 27.86
N HIS A 726 -17.19 -9.67 27.50
CA HIS A 726 -17.47 -8.23 27.35
C HIS A 726 -18.29 -7.66 28.52
N ASN A 727 -18.36 -8.38 29.63
CA ASN A 727 -18.94 -7.90 30.88
C ASN A 727 -17.97 -6.90 31.51
N VAL A 728 -18.47 -5.71 31.83
CA VAL A 728 -17.70 -4.61 32.39
C VAL A 728 -17.79 -4.66 33.91
N MET A 729 -16.64 -4.72 34.58
CA MET A 729 -16.56 -4.72 36.05
C MET A 729 -16.49 -3.29 36.59
N THR A 730 -15.77 -2.40 35.91
CA THR A 730 -15.66 -1.00 36.32
C THR A 730 -15.31 -0.11 35.12
N VAL A 731 -15.58 1.18 35.25
CA VAL A 731 -15.33 2.21 34.23
C VAL A 731 -14.53 3.34 34.86
N SER A 732 -13.50 3.82 34.18
CA SER A 732 -12.70 4.95 34.66
C SER A 732 -13.51 6.25 34.71
N GLN A 733 -12.98 7.26 35.39
CA GLN A 733 -13.44 8.63 35.17
C GLN A 733 -13.27 9.02 33.68
N PRO A 734 -14.24 9.75 33.08
CA PRO A 734 -14.08 10.28 31.73
C PRO A 734 -12.90 11.24 31.66
N PHE A 735 -12.15 11.18 30.56
CA PHE A 735 -11.05 12.10 30.28
C PHE A 735 -11.12 12.58 28.83
N GLU A 736 -10.56 13.75 28.59
CA GLU A 736 -10.51 14.36 27.27
C GLU A 736 -9.15 14.14 26.63
N ILE A 737 -9.10 13.64 25.40
CA ILE A 737 -7.89 13.80 24.58
C ILE A 737 -8.04 15.13 23.85
N ARG A 738 -7.12 16.06 24.10
CA ARG A 738 -7.22 17.45 23.60
C ARG A 738 -6.00 17.82 22.76
N ILE A 739 -6.26 18.63 21.74
CA ILE A 739 -5.25 19.35 20.97
C ILE A 739 -5.46 20.83 21.29
N ASP A 740 -4.43 21.49 21.82
CA ASP A 740 -4.51 22.91 22.13
C ASP A 740 -4.47 23.73 20.84
N ARG A 741 -5.45 24.64 20.68
CA ARG A 741 -5.46 25.58 19.55
C ARG A 741 -4.34 26.57 19.73
N PHE A 742 -3.59 26.84 18.67
CA PHE A 742 -2.53 27.83 18.69
C PHE A 742 -3.15 29.23 18.69
N ASP A 743 -2.98 29.96 19.79
CA ASP A 743 -3.40 31.35 19.89
C ASP A 743 -2.39 32.26 19.18
N GLU A 744 -2.86 33.03 18.20
CA GLU A 744 -2.01 33.91 17.39
C GLU A 744 -1.85 35.29 18.03
N ASP A 745 -2.76 35.68 18.93
CA ASP A 745 -2.83 37.03 19.49
C ASP A 745 -1.83 37.25 20.65
N ASP A 746 -1.31 36.17 21.24
CA ASP A 746 -0.44 36.16 22.44
C ASP A 746 1.07 35.97 22.14
N VAL A 747 1.49 36.00 20.87
CA VAL A 747 2.86 35.62 20.47
C VAL A 747 3.67 36.83 19.95
N GLU A 748 4.95 36.93 20.31
CA GLU A 748 5.87 37.93 19.75
C GLU A 748 6.26 37.58 18.30
N VAL A 749 6.13 38.56 17.40
CA VAL A 749 6.39 38.42 15.96
C VAL A 749 7.89 38.55 15.68
N ASP A 750 8.45 37.68 14.82
CA ASP A 750 9.83 37.81 14.37
C ASP A 750 10.05 39.00 13.40
N ALA A 751 11.32 39.31 13.07
CA ALA A 751 11.70 40.43 12.21
C ALA A 751 11.10 40.40 10.78
N HIS A 752 10.47 39.29 10.36
CA HIS A 752 9.81 39.13 9.06
C HIS A 752 8.28 39.10 9.16
N GLY A 753 7.71 39.38 10.33
CA GLY A 753 6.26 39.35 10.51
C GLY A 753 5.69 37.94 10.76
N MET A 754 6.52 36.95 11.14
CA MET A 754 6.11 35.55 11.30
C MET A 754 6.27 35.05 12.76
N PHE A 755 5.43 34.11 13.18
CA PHE A 755 5.49 33.46 14.50
C PHE A 755 6.27 32.12 14.46
N ARG A 756 7.25 32.00 13.55
CA ARG A 756 7.83 30.70 13.15
C ARG A 756 8.38 29.92 14.34
N GLY A 757 9.16 30.57 15.20
CA GLY A 757 9.77 29.91 16.37
C GLY A 757 8.72 29.38 17.37
N ALA A 758 7.62 30.09 17.55
CA ALA A 758 6.52 29.65 18.41
C ALA A 758 5.74 28.48 17.79
N VAL A 759 5.54 28.48 16.47
CA VAL A 759 4.93 27.35 15.75
C VAL A 759 5.83 26.11 15.85
N GLU A 760 7.15 26.25 15.70
CA GLU A 760 8.12 25.16 15.87
C GLU A 760 8.05 24.56 17.29
N GLN A 761 8.05 25.41 18.32
CA GLN A 761 7.96 24.98 19.72
C GLN A 761 6.64 24.27 20.05
N ALA A 762 5.52 24.76 19.50
CA ALA A 762 4.21 24.15 19.70
C ALA A 762 4.08 22.81 18.95
N LEU A 763 4.63 22.73 17.74
CA LEU A 763 4.47 21.57 16.84
C LEU A 763 5.37 20.39 17.24
N LEU A 764 6.60 20.64 17.70
CA LEU A 764 7.57 19.59 18.04
C LEU A 764 7.04 18.51 18.99
N PRO A 765 6.48 18.81 20.18
CA PRO A 765 5.99 17.78 21.10
C PRO A 765 4.82 16.97 20.53
N VAL A 766 3.99 17.59 19.69
CA VAL A 766 2.87 16.92 19.02
C VAL A 766 3.37 15.95 17.95
N VAL A 767 4.37 16.34 17.16
CA VAL A 767 5.00 15.46 16.16
C VAL A 767 5.71 14.29 16.85
N GLN A 768 6.40 14.54 17.97
CA GLN A 768 7.03 13.47 18.77
C GLN A 768 6.01 12.45 19.27
N ASN A 769 4.88 12.91 19.80
CA ASN A 769 3.78 12.04 20.18
C ASN A 769 3.23 11.28 18.98
N CYS A 770 2.98 11.96 17.86
CA CYS A 770 2.46 11.33 16.64
C CYS A 770 3.34 10.18 16.15
N PHE A 771 4.66 10.26 16.36
CA PHE A 771 5.65 9.27 15.95
C PHE A 771 5.96 8.27 17.08
N ASP A 772 5.01 8.08 18.00
CA ASP A 772 5.07 7.15 19.13
C ASP A 772 6.27 7.37 20.07
N ARG A 773 6.92 8.54 19.97
CA ARG A 773 8.22 8.86 20.60
C ARG A 773 9.29 7.81 20.32
N ASP A 774 9.17 7.10 19.20
CA ASP A 774 10.11 6.10 18.77
C ASP A 774 11.48 6.76 18.51
N PRO A 775 12.56 6.36 19.20
CA PRO A 775 13.88 6.95 19.00
C PRO A 775 14.41 6.80 17.57
N ASP A 776 13.87 5.88 16.78
CA ASP A 776 14.29 5.63 15.39
C ASP A 776 13.53 6.50 14.37
N VAL A 777 12.36 7.05 14.74
CA VAL A 777 11.49 7.81 13.81
C VAL A 777 11.24 9.24 14.27
N ALA A 778 11.04 9.47 15.57
CA ALA A 778 10.64 10.74 16.16
C ALA A 778 11.79 11.77 16.22
N PRO A 779 11.57 13.02 15.77
CA PRO A 779 12.60 14.06 15.84
C PRO A 779 12.82 14.54 17.29
N ARG A 780 14.07 14.73 17.70
CA ARG A 780 14.42 15.33 19.01
C ARG A 780 14.39 16.84 18.97
N THR A 781 14.68 17.43 17.81
CA THR A 781 14.75 18.88 17.58
C THR A 781 13.99 19.25 16.30
N ALA A 782 13.63 20.53 16.14
CA ALA A 782 12.84 20.96 14.99
C ALA A 782 13.58 20.85 13.64
N ASP A 783 14.91 20.90 13.66
CA ASP A 783 15.79 20.78 12.48
C ASP A 783 16.05 19.32 12.08
N GLU A 784 15.76 18.35 12.94
CA GLU A 784 16.04 16.94 12.69
C GLU A 784 15.06 16.37 11.66
N ALA A 785 15.59 15.66 10.65
CA ALA A 785 14.79 14.98 9.65
C ALA A 785 14.02 13.80 10.25
N PHE A 786 12.81 13.56 9.75
CA PHE A 786 11.99 12.41 10.12
C PHE A 786 12.66 11.10 9.69
N GLY A 787 12.46 10.02 10.46
CA GLY A 787 13.02 8.71 10.15
C GLY A 787 12.47 8.09 8.86
N PRO A 788 13.22 7.16 8.22
CA PRO A 788 12.88 6.60 6.91
C PRO A 788 11.59 5.75 6.90
N THR A 789 11.12 5.30 8.07
CA THR A 789 9.91 4.49 8.23
C THR A 789 8.61 5.27 7.95
N LEU A 790 8.69 6.61 7.83
CA LEU A 790 7.57 7.50 7.55
C LEU A 790 6.88 7.19 6.21
N GLU A 791 7.63 6.75 5.20
CA GLU A 791 7.13 6.46 3.84
C GLU A 791 6.21 5.23 3.80
N ARG A 792 6.46 4.23 4.66
CA ARG A 792 5.83 2.91 4.53
C ARG A 792 4.50 2.77 5.27
N GLU A 793 4.36 3.39 6.44
CA GLU A 793 3.18 3.17 7.28
C GLU A 793 2.05 4.18 7.06
N GLY A 794 2.36 5.40 6.56
CA GLY A 794 1.39 6.47 6.29
C GLY A 794 0.58 6.98 7.50
N LYS A 795 0.54 6.23 8.59
CA LYS A 795 -0.23 6.50 9.82
C LYS A 795 0.29 7.73 10.53
N TYR A 796 1.60 7.88 10.63
CA TYR A 796 2.27 9.01 11.28
C TYR A 796 1.91 10.35 10.62
N ALA A 797 2.00 10.42 9.28
CA ALA A 797 1.65 11.61 8.51
C ALA A 797 0.18 12.03 8.72
N LYS A 798 -0.75 11.07 8.72
CA LYS A 798 -2.18 11.32 8.99
C LYS A 798 -2.42 11.88 10.39
N ARG A 799 -1.73 11.34 11.41
CA ARG A 799 -1.83 11.82 12.80
C ARG A 799 -1.37 13.28 12.93
N VAL A 800 -0.25 13.62 12.27
CA VAL A 800 0.32 14.98 12.28
C VAL A 800 -0.60 15.96 11.57
N VAL A 801 -1.09 15.64 10.37
CA VAL A 801 -1.99 16.53 9.62
C VAL A 801 -3.28 16.80 10.40
N TYR A 802 -3.86 15.79 11.03
CA TYR A 802 -5.03 15.98 11.90
C TYR A 802 -4.71 16.97 13.03
N ALA A 803 -3.55 16.82 13.68
CA ALA A 803 -3.13 17.76 14.72
C ALA A 803 -2.93 19.17 14.18
N VAL A 804 -2.28 19.34 13.02
CA VAL A 804 -2.09 20.65 12.38
C VAL A 804 -3.42 21.31 12.05
N GLN A 805 -4.41 20.54 11.58
CA GLN A 805 -5.77 21.03 11.32
C GLN A 805 -6.44 21.56 12.59
N GLN A 806 -6.35 20.83 13.71
CA GLN A 806 -6.94 21.26 14.98
C GLN A 806 -6.18 22.44 15.63
N MET A 807 -4.85 22.44 15.55
CA MET A 807 -4.00 23.48 16.15
C MET A 807 -4.10 24.80 15.38
N PHE A 808 -4.02 24.77 14.06
CA PHE A 808 -3.81 25.95 13.22
C PHE A 808 -4.97 26.25 12.27
N GLY A 809 -5.97 25.37 12.16
CA GLY A 809 -7.10 25.54 11.23
C GLY A 809 -6.73 25.36 9.76
N ILE A 810 -5.57 24.76 9.47
CA ILE A 810 -5.08 24.52 8.11
C ILE A 810 -5.13 23.03 7.82
N GLU A 811 -5.80 22.67 6.73
CA GLU A 811 -5.85 21.30 6.25
C GLU A 811 -4.75 21.07 5.21
N PHE A 812 -3.82 20.17 5.53
CA PHE A 812 -2.78 19.70 4.61
C PHE A 812 -3.06 18.26 4.17
N ALA A 813 -2.45 17.83 3.07
CA ALA A 813 -2.44 16.42 2.70
C ALA A 813 -1.31 15.68 3.47
N PRO A 814 -1.46 14.39 3.82
CA PRO A 814 -0.43 13.61 4.52
C PRO A 814 0.95 13.62 3.83
N GLU A 815 0.96 13.67 2.50
CA GLU A 815 2.17 13.71 1.67
C GLU A 815 3.03 14.95 1.95
N VAL A 816 2.41 16.04 2.43
CA VAL A 816 3.11 17.28 2.82
C VAL A 816 4.06 17.04 3.98
N VAL A 817 3.70 16.17 4.93
CA VAL A 817 4.56 15.84 6.08
C VAL A 817 5.84 15.16 5.60
N GLN A 818 5.72 14.26 4.63
CA GLN A 818 6.87 13.58 4.03
C GLN A 818 7.71 14.55 3.18
N ALA A 819 7.05 15.43 2.41
CA ALA A 819 7.69 16.43 1.57
C ALA A 819 8.53 17.44 2.37
N ASP A 820 7.99 17.91 3.50
CA ASP A 820 8.68 18.89 4.36
C ASP A 820 9.82 18.25 5.14
N GLY A 821 9.67 16.99 5.55
CA GLY A 821 10.73 16.13 6.07
C GLY A 821 11.29 16.49 7.46
N ASN A 822 10.96 17.66 8.02
CA ASN A 822 11.26 18.09 9.38
C ASN A 822 10.23 19.10 9.92
N VAL A 823 10.22 19.33 11.24
CA VAL A 823 9.25 20.23 11.90
C VAL A 823 9.45 21.69 11.47
N LYS A 824 10.68 22.11 11.23
CA LYS A 824 11.03 23.48 10.82
C LYS A 824 10.47 23.89 9.46
N HIS A 825 10.46 22.99 8.49
CA HIS A 825 9.87 23.20 7.18
C HIS A 825 8.34 23.20 7.27
N MET A 826 7.77 22.30 8.07
CA MET A 826 6.34 22.29 8.35
C MET A 826 5.87 23.60 8.99
N ALA A 827 6.59 24.10 10.01
CA ALA A 827 6.27 25.36 10.65
C ALA A 827 6.30 26.54 9.68
N TRP A 828 7.29 26.57 8.78
CA TRP A 828 7.35 27.56 7.70
C TRP A 828 6.13 27.47 6.77
N ARG A 829 5.76 26.26 6.35
CA ARG A 829 4.59 26.04 5.48
C ARG A 829 3.29 26.45 6.15
N ILE A 830 3.13 26.17 7.45
CA ILE A 830 1.99 26.61 8.26
C ILE A 830 1.91 28.14 8.26
N CYS A 831 3.03 28.83 8.54
CA CYS A 831 3.08 30.30 8.54
C CYS A 831 2.74 30.88 7.16
N ASN A 832 3.27 30.30 6.10
CA ASN A 832 3.00 30.75 4.74
C ASN A 832 1.54 30.52 4.34
N ALA A 833 0.97 29.36 4.66
CA ALA A 833 -0.43 29.05 4.42
C ALA A 833 -1.36 30.03 5.16
N LYS A 834 -1.08 30.34 6.45
CA LYS A 834 -1.83 31.36 7.19
C LYS A 834 -1.73 32.72 6.51
N LYS A 835 -0.55 33.13 6.06
CA LYS A 835 -0.34 34.41 5.36
C LYS A 835 -1.15 34.49 4.06
N VAL A 836 -1.16 33.42 3.26
CA VAL A 836 -1.91 33.36 2.00
C VAL A 836 -3.42 33.34 2.24
N LEU A 837 -3.87 32.68 3.31
CA LEU A 837 -5.28 32.56 3.66
C LEU A 837 -5.80 33.74 4.52
N ALA A 838 -4.93 34.56 5.10
CA ALA A 838 -5.29 35.67 5.98
C ALA A 838 -6.29 36.67 5.36
N PRO A 839 -6.24 37.04 4.07
CA PRO A 839 -7.25 37.91 3.46
C PRO A 839 -8.67 37.30 3.46
N TYR A 840 -8.78 35.99 3.64
CA TYR A 840 -10.03 35.23 3.61
C TYR A 840 -10.46 34.72 4.99
N SER A 841 -9.61 34.82 6.01
CA SER A 841 -10.01 34.56 7.39
C SER A 841 -10.83 35.75 7.85
N MET A 842 -12.15 35.60 7.91
CA MET A 842 -13.03 36.60 8.52
C MET A 842 -12.74 36.63 10.03
N SER A 843 -11.72 37.38 10.44
CA SER A 843 -11.57 37.78 11.82
C SER A 843 -12.73 38.74 12.13
N GLN A 844 -13.64 38.29 13.00
CA GLN A 844 -14.79 39.06 13.49
C GLN A 844 -14.40 40.28 14.36
N THR A 845 -13.16 40.75 14.30
CA THR A 845 -12.62 41.78 15.20
C THR A 845 -12.49 43.17 14.58
N LYS A 846 -12.91 43.38 13.33
CA LYS A 846 -13.18 44.73 12.82
C LYS A 846 -14.59 44.81 12.28
N GLY A 847 -15.43 45.57 12.98
CA GLY A 847 -16.83 45.79 12.66
C GLY A 847 -17.03 46.19 11.21
N GLY A 848 -18.19 45.81 10.66
CA GLY A 848 -18.53 46.01 9.26
C GLY A 848 -18.35 47.46 8.81
N SER A 849 -17.30 47.71 8.04
CA SER A 849 -17.21 48.85 7.15
C SER A 849 -16.58 48.39 5.84
N THR A 850 -17.35 48.57 4.77
CA THR A 850 -17.04 48.42 3.35
C THR A 850 -15.59 48.79 3.01
N PRO A 851 -14.89 48.05 2.13
CA PRO A 851 -13.53 48.40 1.74
C PRO A 851 -13.54 49.73 0.97
N GLN A 852 -12.84 50.73 1.50
CA GLN A 852 -12.47 51.91 0.72
C GLN A 852 -11.33 51.54 -0.23
N THR A 853 -11.54 51.80 -1.52
CA THR A 853 -10.55 51.70 -2.59
C THR A 853 -9.36 52.63 -2.35
N PRO A 854 -8.11 52.18 -2.56
CA PRO A 854 -6.95 53.07 -2.52
C PRO A 854 -6.81 53.88 -3.82
N GLU A 855 -6.57 55.19 -3.67
CA GLU A 855 -5.96 56.06 -4.70
C GLU A 855 -4.45 55.83 -4.80
#